data_AF-A0A7Y1ZA75-F1
#
_entry.id   AF-A0A7Y1ZA75-F1
#
_cell.length_a   1.000
_cell.length_b   1.000
_cell.length_c   1.000
_cell.angle_alpha   90.00
_cell.angle_beta   90.00
_cell.angle_gamma   90.00
#
_symmetry.space_group_name_H-M   'P 1'
#
loop_
_entity.id
_entity.type
_entity.pdbx_description
1 polymer ?
#
loop_
_entity_poly.entity_id
_entity_poly.type
_entity_poly.pdbx_seq_one_letter_code
_entity_poly.pdbx_strand_id
1 'polypeptide(L)'
;DLSRGGRFMAHHIMVPKKGVAVHINAFNFPVWGMLEKCAVNWMAGVPAVVLPAPSSSYLAELVAKEIINSGILPEGALQIINGTVKTILDTVQSQDVVTFTGSAATGKLLKAHPRIIEEALPFTMEADSLNASILGEDAAPGTPEFDLFIKEVRKEMTVKCGQKCTAIRRIIVPEKFIEDVQISLGKALDKVTIGDPKLKEVRMGSLISKQQVEEVKKSVNDIAKEAKIVYGSLDKIETIGADPKKGAFISPILLRADHPINGSAIHEREAFGPVSTLMPYKNLEEAVQLAQMGKGSLVSSIATFDDAIAKEYVVNAASHHGRILVINREMAKESTGHGSPLPSLVHGGPGRAGGGEEMGGMRGIKHYLQRTAVQGTPTTLTEITGIYQPNAKYTEAEQHPFKYHWEDIQPGMSMKTHKRTITDTDIINFANVTWDHFYAHTDITSLEGSIFKKRTAHGYFIISEAAGLFVYPNKGPVSANYGLEECRFLRPLYHNDTIYARLTCKQKIDRDVASAEHPSGIVKWFAEIFDAEDELVAVATVLTMVQKKQETFIEMTGDRIQECLRKLKEDTKPKWGKLSAQQMIEHLEYTYRIASGELQDFEVTTPDKILEKVKNTLYNYREMPQEHMFPLAKESKIDELKYDSLEDAIVHFKQAREAYLNYFIENPEAKTKNVVFGELNKYEWYLLERKHLNHHFKQFGLI
;
A
#
# COMPACT_ATOMS: atom_id res chain seq x y z
N ASP A 1 7.81 7.04 -32.27
CA ASP A 1 9.20 6.61 -32.50
C ASP A 1 10.06 7.86 -32.70
N LEU A 2 11.06 8.09 -31.84
CA LEU A 2 11.95 9.25 -31.94
C LEU A 2 13.06 9.03 -32.98
N SER A 3 13.27 7.80 -33.46
CA SER A 3 14.24 7.52 -34.50
C SER A 3 13.73 6.47 -35.49
N ARG A 4 13.83 6.77 -36.79
CA ARG A 4 13.55 5.79 -37.85
C ARG A 4 14.70 4.77 -37.87
N GLY A 5 14.56 3.70 -37.07
CA GLY A 5 15.59 2.65 -36.94
C GLY A 5 15.91 2.22 -35.50
N GLY A 6 15.20 2.74 -34.49
CA GLY A 6 15.23 2.19 -33.13
C GLY A 6 16.54 2.35 -32.35
N ARG A 7 17.48 3.20 -32.80
CA ARG A 7 18.79 3.41 -32.15
C ARG A 7 18.85 4.63 -31.23
N PHE A 8 17.82 5.48 -31.26
CA PHE A 8 17.69 6.63 -30.36
C PHE A 8 16.29 6.67 -29.75
N MET A 9 16.23 6.82 -28.43
CA MET A 9 15.00 6.82 -27.67
C MET A 9 15.12 7.74 -26.43
N ALA A 10 13.98 7.97 -25.79
CA ALA A 10 13.88 8.73 -24.55
C ALA A 10 13.15 7.92 -23.48
N HIS A 11 13.53 8.07 -22.23
CA HIS A 11 12.88 7.47 -21.07
C HIS A 11 12.82 8.48 -19.92
N HIS A 12 11.70 8.55 -19.21
CA HIS A 12 11.62 9.37 -18.01
C HIS A 12 12.05 8.55 -16.79
N ILE A 13 13.02 9.06 -16.03
CA ILE A 13 13.34 8.54 -14.70
C ILE A 13 12.79 9.48 -13.63
N MET A 14 12.63 8.96 -12.42
CA MET A 14 12.35 9.76 -11.23
C MET A 14 13.34 9.34 -10.14
N VAL A 15 14.07 10.30 -9.61
CA VAL A 15 15.10 10.07 -8.58
C VAL A 15 14.75 10.84 -7.30
N PRO A 16 15.10 10.33 -6.11
CA PRO A 16 14.92 11.07 -4.85
C PRO A 16 15.55 12.45 -4.93
N LYS A 17 14.81 13.48 -4.49
CA LYS A 17 15.40 14.81 -4.28
C LYS A 17 16.47 14.73 -3.19
N LYS A 18 17.55 15.50 -3.33
CA LYS A 18 18.65 15.56 -2.36
C LYS A 18 18.47 16.70 -1.37
N GLY A 19 17.30 16.74 -0.73
CA GLY A 19 16.92 17.77 0.25
C GLY A 19 16.07 17.17 1.36
N VAL A 20 15.33 18.01 2.08
CA VAL A 20 14.40 17.62 3.14
C VAL A 20 12.95 17.94 2.76
N ALA A 21 12.01 17.17 3.31
CA ALA A 21 10.59 17.48 3.28
C ALA A 21 10.21 18.24 4.56
N VAL A 22 9.83 19.51 4.44
CA VAL A 22 9.35 20.34 5.55
C VAL A 22 7.83 20.25 5.60
N HIS A 23 7.31 19.69 6.70
CA HIS A 23 5.87 19.54 6.94
C HIS A 23 5.40 20.49 8.03
N ILE A 24 4.63 21.52 7.66
CA ILE A 24 4.01 22.46 8.60
C ILE A 24 2.54 22.06 8.74
N ASN A 25 2.19 21.47 9.88
CA ASN A 25 0.92 20.75 10.06
C ASN A 25 -0.10 21.52 10.92
N ALA A 26 -1.38 21.29 10.64
CA ALA A 26 -2.49 21.82 11.43
C ALA A 26 -2.71 21.05 12.75
N PHE A 27 -3.58 21.60 13.60
CA PHE A 27 -3.86 21.07 14.95
C PHE A 27 -4.84 19.90 14.99
N ASN A 28 -5.59 19.69 13.92
CA ASN A 28 -6.72 18.76 13.90
C ASN A 28 -6.26 17.29 13.97
N PHE A 29 -5.13 16.97 13.33
CA PHE A 29 -4.61 15.61 13.16
C PHE A 29 -3.10 15.54 13.43
N PRO A 30 -2.64 15.64 14.70
CA PRO A 30 -1.22 15.65 15.02
C PRO A 30 -0.48 14.37 14.61
N VAL A 31 -1.15 13.21 14.65
CA VAL A 31 -0.55 11.92 14.23
C VAL A 31 -0.77 11.68 12.74
N TRP A 32 -2.02 11.71 12.28
CA TRP A 32 -2.35 11.41 10.89
C TRP A 32 -1.69 12.39 9.92
N GLY A 33 -1.78 13.70 10.15
CA GLY A 33 -1.17 14.71 9.25
C GLY A 33 0.36 14.68 9.25
N MET A 34 0.99 14.14 10.29
CA MET A 34 2.43 13.86 10.27
C MET A 34 2.72 12.61 9.43
N LEU A 35 2.06 11.49 9.74
CA LEU A 35 2.39 10.19 9.16
C LEU A 35 1.94 10.02 7.71
N GLU A 36 0.84 10.64 7.30
CA GLU A 36 0.37 10.56 5.92
C GLU A 36 1.35 11.24 4.94
N LYS A 37 1.99 12.33 5.37
CA LYS A 37 3.06 13.00 4.62
C LYS A 37 4.38 12.24 4.73
N CYS A 38 4.79 11.89 5.95
CA CYS A 38 6.03 11.14 6.23
C CYS A 38 6.12 9.84 5.42
N ALA A 39 5.01 9.10 5.31
CA ALA A 39 4.98 7.83 4.60
C ALA A 39 5.40 7.96 3.12
N VAL A 40 4.95 9.02 2.43
CA VAL A 40 5.24 9.20 1.00
C VAL A 40 6.63 9.77 0.73
N ASN A 41 7.17 10.66 1.58
CA ASN A 41 8.56 11.11 1.42
C ASN A 41 9.57 10.03 1.81
N TRP A 42 9.31 9.20 2.84
CA TRP A 42 10.20 8.08 3.17
C TRP A 42 10.22 7.03 2.06
N MET A 43 9.07 6.73 1.47
CA MET A 43 9.00 5.87 0.28
C MET A 43 9.77 6.47 -0.91
N ALA A 44 9.81 7.80 -1.02
CA ALA A 44 10.63 8.50 -2.01
C ALA A 44 12.12 8.60 -1.64
N GLY A 45 12.54 8.18 -0.43
CA GLY A 45 13.91 8.30 0.05
C GLY A 45 14.32 9.71 0.50
N VAL A 46 13.36 10.55 0.91
CA VAL A 46 13.59 11.93 1.37
C VAL A 46 13.31 12.05 2.87
N PRO A 47 14.23 12.61 3.69
CA PRO A 47 14.01 12.80 5.13
C PRO A 47 13.00 13.91 5.45
N ALA A 48 12.37 13.85 6.61
CA ALA A 48 11.32 14.78 7.03
C ALA A 48 11.72 15.67 8.22
N VAL A 49 11.32 16.95 8.16
CA VAL A 49 11.32 17.90 9.27
C VAL A 49 9.89 18.35 9.54
N VAL A 50 9.33 17.97 10.69
CA VAL A 50 7.92 18.19 11.02
C VAL A 50 7.79 19.32 12.04
N LEU A 51 6.96 20.31 11.72
CA LEU A 51 6.51 21.38 12.61
C LEU A 51 5.01 21.23 12.87
N PRO A 52 4.58 20.52 13.93
CA PRO A 52 3.18 20.41 14.28
C PRO A 52 2.64 21.71 14.90
N ALA A 53 1.34 21.94 14.76
CA ALA A 53 0.67 23.06 15.42
C ALA A 53 0.83 22.97 16.96
N PRO A 54 1.23 24.06 17.64
CA PRO A 54 1.52 24.04 19.08
C PRO A 54 0.37 23.55 19.97
N SER A 55 -0.88 23.78 19.57
CA SER A 55 -2.07 23.39 20.36
C SER A 55 -2.28 21.87 20.47
N SER A 56 -1.60 21.07 19.64
CA SER A 56 -1.76 19.61 19.62
C SER A 56 -0.43 18.84 19.47
N SER A 57 0.70 19.53 19.58
CA SER A 57 2.04 18.99 19.27
C SER A 57 2.48 17.87 20.21
N TYR A 58 1.97 17.82 21.44
CA TYR A 58 2.33 16.81 22.44
C TYR A 58 2.21 15.38 21.90
N LEU A 59 1.08 15.05 21.25
CA LEU A 59 0.87 13.70 20.73
C LEU A 59 1.77 13.40 19.52
N ALA A 60 2.02 14.39 18.65
CA ALA A 60 2.93 14.24 17.51
C ALA A 60 4.36 13.96 18.00
N GLU A 61 4.81 14.69 19.02
CA GLU A 61 6.13 14.50 19.64
C GLU A 61 6.30 13.11 20.24
N LEU A 62 5.32 12.63 21.01
CA LEU A 62 5.38 11.29 21.60
C LEU A 62 5.51 10.21 20.53
N VAL A 63 4.71 10.27 19.47
CA VAL A 63 4.78 9.30 18.37
C VAL A 63 6.12 9.38 17.64
N ALA A 64 6.62 10.58 17.36
CA ALA A 64 7.92 10.75 16.72
C ALA A 64 9.06 10.18 17.59
N LYS A 65 9.02 10.40 18.91
CA LYS A 65 9.98 9.82 19.86
C LYS A 65 9.98 8.30 19.84
N GLU A 66 8.80 7.67 19.85
CA GLU A 66 8.71 6.21 19.77
C GLU A 66 9.28 5.66 18.46
N ILE A 67 9.02 6.33 17.32
CA ILE A 67 9.60 5.96 16.02
C ILE A 67 11.13 6.07 16.07
N ILE A 68 11.67 7.17 16.60
CA ILE A 68 13.13 7.38 16.71
C ILE A 68 13.76 6.34 17.64
N ASN A 69 13.18 6.11 18.83
CA ASN A 69 13.66 5.15 19.82
C ASN A 69 13.65 3.71 19.31
N SER A 70 12.75 3.38 18.38
CA SER A 70 12.67 2.04 17.80
C SER A 70 13.87 1.69 16.89
N GLY A 71 14.62 2.69 16.40
CA GLY A 71 15.75 2.47 15.50
C GLY A 71 15.38 1.95 14.10
N ILE A 72 14.08 1.92 13.75
CA ILE A 72 13.63 1.41 12.45
C ILE A 72 14.00 2.33 11.27
N LEU A 73 14.21 3.62 11.54
CA LEU A 73 14.63 4.61 10.55
C LEU A 73 16.10 4.99 10.79
N PRO A 74 16.87 5.30 9.72
CA PRO A 74 18.19 5.90 9.86
C PRO A 74 18.14 7.21 10.64
N GLU A 75 19.24 7.55 11.33
CA GLU A 75 19.39 8.84 12.00
C GLU A 75 19.15 10.00 11.02
N GLY A 76 18.39 11.01 11.45
CA GLY A 76 18.05 12.19 10.64
C GLY A 76 16.89 12.00 9.66
N ALA A 77 16.37 10.79 9.46
CA ALA A 77 15.24 10.52 8.56
C ALA A 77 13.90 11.14 9.04
N LEU A 78 13.76 11.36 10.34
CA LEU A 78 12.65 12.07 10.97
C LEU A 78 13.19 13.05 12.00
N GLN A 79 12.80 14.31 11.88
CA GLN A 79 13.08 15.38 12.83
C GLN A 79 11.75 16.07 13.18
N ILE A 80 11.61 16.49 14.43
CA ILE A 80 10.42 17.20 14.91
C ILE A 80 10.83 18.46 15.68
N ILE A 81 10.18 19.58 15.36
CA ILE A 81 10.43 20.89 15.97
C ILE A 81 9.12 21.36 16.60
N ASN A 82 9.10 21.53 17.92
CA ASN A 82 7.90 21.98 18.63
C ASN A 82 8.01 23.46 19.03
N GLY A 83 6.89 24.18 18.92
CA GLY A 83 6.75 25.57 19.34
C GLY A 83 6.37 26.51 18.20
N THR A 84 6.51 27.80 18.43
CA THR A 84 6.14 28.86 17.48
C THR A 84 7.33 29.31 16.65
N VAL A 85 8.01 28.36 16.00
CA VAL A 85 9.19 28.65 15.17
C VAL A 85 8.77 29.42 13.92
N LYS A 86 9.40 30.57 13.66
CA LYS A 86 9.10 31.46 12.52
C LYS A 86 10.13 31.40 11.39
N THR A 87 11.27 30.77 11.64
CA THR A 87 12.46 30.78 10.78
C THR A 87 12.69 29.44 10.08
N ILE A 88 11.74 28.50 10.15
CA ILE A 88 11.89 27.16 9.56
C ILE A 88 12.10 27.19 8.04
N LEU A 89 11.65 28.25 7.38
CA LEU A 89 11.80 28.45 5.94
C LEU A 89 13.07 29.23 5.57
N ASP A 90 13.84 29.75 6.52
CA ASP A 90 15.00 30.61 6.22
C ASP A 90 16.16 29.82 5.61
N THR A 91 16.23 28.51 5.93
CA THR A 91 17.34 27.64 5.54
C THR A 91 17.00 26.68 4.41
N VAL A 92 15.78 26.73 3.86
CA VAL A 92 15.39 25.82 2.78
C VAL A 92 16.12 26.15 1.48
N GLN A 93 16.29 25.14 0.63
CA GLN A 93 17.03 25.19 -0.63
C GLN A 93 16.22 24.56 -1.77
N SER A 94 16.66 24.75 -3.02
CA SER A 94 15.97 24.29 -4.24
C SER A 94 15.70 22.78 -4.33
N GLN A 95 16.35 21.94 -3.51
CA GLN A 95 16.08 20.50 -3.45
C GLN A 95 15.05 20.10 -2.39
N ASP A 96 14.66 21.03 -1.51
CA ASP A 96 13.67 20.78 -0.47
C ASP A 96 12.25 20.84 -1.03
N VAL A 97 11.31 20.27 -0.27
CA VAL A 97 9.88 20.33 -0.54
C VAL A 97 9.16 20.85 0.69
N VAL A 98 8.30 21.85 0.54
CA VAL A 98 7.49 22.37 1.65
C VAL A 98 6.04 21.96 1.45
N THR A 99 5.45 21.39 2.49
CA THR A 99 4.03 21.06 2.54
C THR A 99 3.40 21.74 3.75
N PHE A 100 2.28 22.43 3.53
CA PHE A 100 1.57 23.17 4.56
C PHE A 100 0.12 22.73 4.63
N THR A 101 -0.36 22.47 5.84
CA THR A 101 -1.78 22.33 6.15
C THR A 101 -2.17 23.37 7.20
N GLY A 102 -3.20 24.18 6.91
CA GLY A 102 -3.74 25.14 7.86
C GLY A 102 -4.58 26.23 7.19
N SER A 103 -4.74 27.39 7.84
CA SER A 103 -5.58 28.46 7.27
C SER A 103 -5.06 28.97 5.93
N ALA A 104 -5.95 29.36 5.02
CA ALA A 104 -5.58 29.93 3.72
C ALA A 104 -4.76 31.23 3.87
N ALA A 105 -5.02 32.03 4.91
CA ALA A 105 -4.27 33.25 5.19
C ALA A 105 -2.79 32.95 5.51
N THR A 106 -2.55 32.02 6.44
CA THR A 106 -1.18 31.58 6.80
C THR A 106 -0.48 30.92 5.62
N GLY A 107 -1.16 30.05 4.88
CA GLY A 107 -0.58 29.39 3.71
C GLY A 107 -0.12 30.38 2.63
N LYS A 108 -0.90 31.44 2.36
CA LYS A 108 -0.50 32.52 1.44
C LYS A 108 0.74 33.28 1.91
N LEU A 109 0.84 33.57 3.21
CA LEU A 109 2.01 34.24 3.78
C LEU A 109 3.27 33.36 3.65
N LEU A 110 3.15 32.07 3.96
CA LEU A 110 4.25 31.12 3.81
C LEU A 110 4.65 30.95 2.35
N LYS A 111 3.68 30.80 1.43
CA LYS A 111 3.95 30.66 -0.01
C LYS A 111 4.65 31.89 -0.59
N ALA A 112 4.41 33.08 -0.03
CA ALA A 112 5.06 34.33 -0.42
C ALA A 112 6.43 34.55 0.25
N HIS A 113 6.94 33.60 1.04
CA HIS A 113 8.23 33.73 1.70
C HIS A 113 9.35 33.94 0.67
N PRO A 114 10.24 34.94 0.85
CA PRO A 114 11.27 35.27 -0.14
C PRO A 114 12.13 34.07 -0.53
N ARG A 115 12.49 33.23 0.45
CA ARG A 115 13.30 32.03 0.23
C ARG A 115 12.62 31.01 -0.69
N ILE A 116 11.31 30.81 -0.56
CA ILE A 116 10.55 29.88 -1.43
C ILE A 116 10.59 30.34 -2.88
N ILE A 117 10.50 31.66 -3.10
CA ILE A 117 10.54 32.28 -4.43
C ILE A 117 11.95 32.22 -5.01
N GLU A 118 12.96 32.61 -4.23
CA GLU A 118 14.38 32.64 -4.63
C GLU A 118 14.88 31.25 -5.06
N GLU A 119 14.57 30.22 -4.28
CA GLU A 119 15.02 28.84 -4.51
C GLU A 119 14.03 28.02 -5.37
N ALA A 120 12.93 28.64 -5.81
CA ALA A 120 11.86 28.03 -6.62
C ALA A 120 11.32 26.70 -6.06
N LEU A 121 11.05 26.66 -4.75
CA LEU A 121 10.64 25.42 -4.08
C LEU A 121 9.25 24.96 -4.50
N PRO A 122 9.05 23.64 -4.64
CA PRO A 122 7.72 23.05 -4.55
C PRO A 122 7.07 23.39 -3.21
N PHE A 123 5.94 24.08 -3.24
CA PHE A 123 5.12 24.42 -2.08
C PHE A 123 3.71 23.85 -2.26
N THR A 124 3.40 22.77 -1.56
CA THR A 124 2.06 22.16 -1.52
C THR A 124 1.26 22.78 -0.38
N MET A 125 0.05 23.25 -0.69
CA MET A 125 -0.84 23.90 0.26
C MET A 125 -2.17 23.17 0.33
N GLU A 126 -2.53 22.71 1.51
CA GLU A 126 -3.88 22.30 1.89
C GLU A 126 -4.45 23.36 2.85
N ALA A 127 -5.61 23.91 2.52
CA ALA A 127 -6.20 25.01 3.25
C ALA A 127 -7.70 24.83 3.54
N ASP A 128 -8.29 25.85 4.17
CA ASP A 128 -9.71 25.98 4.47
C ASP A 128 -10.60 25.53 3.30
N SER A 129 -11.72 24.86 3.60
CA SER A 129 -12.55 24.25 2.56
C SER A 129 -14.03 24.20 2.91
N LEU A 130 -14.87 24.72 2.01
CA LEU A 130 -16.33 24.66 2.15
C LEU A 130 -16.90 23.44 1.43
N ASN A 131 -16.59 22.26 1.94
CA ASN A 131 -17.05 20.99 1.36
C ASN A 131 -18.58 20.93 1.30
N ALA A 132 -19.09 20.31 0.23
CA ALA A 132 -20.52 20.25 -0.07
C ALA A 132 -21.06 18.81 0.00
N SER A 133 -22.31 18.66 0.42
CA SER A 133 -23.05 17.41 0.28
C SER A 133 -24.39 17.69 -0.38
N ILE A 134 -24.64 17.00 -1.48
CA ILE A 134 -25.80 17.17 -2.35
C ILE A 134 -26.77 16.01 -2.10
N LEU A 135 -28.05 16.32 -1.96
CA LEU A 135 -29.11 15.31 -2.02
C LEU A 135 -29.64 15.27 -3.46
N GLY A 136 -29.65 14.11 -4.10
CA GLY A 136 -30.20 13.92 -5.45
C GLY A 136 -31.73 14.10 -5.47
N GLU A 137 -32.29 14.39 -6.64
CA GLU A 137 -33.73 14.66 -6.79
C GLU A 137 -34.61 13.42 -6.55
N ASP A 138 -34.02 12.23 -6.73
CA ASP A 138 -34.60 10.89 -6.51
C ASP A 138 -34.52 10.44 -5.04
N ALA A 139 -33.62 11.02 -4.26
CA ALA A 139 -33.39 10.69 -2.85
C ALA A 139 -34.43 11.36 -1.93
N ALA A 140 -35.71 11.02 -2.13
CA ALA A 140 -36.83 11.56 -1.38
C ALA A 140 -36.91 11.01 0.06
N PRO A 141 -37.61 11.70 0.98
CA PRO A 141 -37.91 11.15 2.30
C PRO A 141 -38.51 9.73 2.23
N GLY A 142 -38.00 8.82 3.05
CA GLY A 142 -38.38 7.40 3.04
C GLY A 142 -37.55 6.51 2.11
N THR A 143 -36.66 7.10 1.30
CA THR A 143 -35.65 6.35 0.55
C THR A 143 -34.42 6.07 1.42
N PRO A 144 -33.70 4.95 1.18
CA PRO A 144 -32.40 4.70 1.81
C PRO A 144 -31.38 5.82 1.59
N GLU A 145 -31.38 6.47 0.43
CA GLU A 145 -30.43 7.53 0.07
C GLU A 145 -30.63 8.78 0.94
N PHE A 146 -31.89 9.12 1.24
CA PHE A 146 -32.21 10.20 2.17
C PHE A 146 -31.68 9.89 3.58
N ASP A 147 -31.93 8.69 4.09
CA ASP A 147 -31.44 8.29 5.43
C ASP A 147 -29.92 8.29 5.51
N LEU A 148 -29.24 7.82 4.45
CA LEU A 148 -27.80 7.83 4.32
C LEU A 148 -27.25 9.27 4.29
N PHE A 149 -27.89 10.16 3.54
CA PHE A 149 -27.54 11.57 3.48
C PHE A 149 -27.60 12.23 4.87
N ILE A 150 -28.73 12.08 5.58
CA ILE A 150 -28.89 12.64 6.93
C ILE A 150 -27.84 12.07 7.90
N LYS A 151 -27.60 10.75 7.83
CA LYS A 151 -26.60 10.07 8.66
C LYS A 151 -25.19 10.62 8.41
N GLU A 152 -24.82 10.80 7.14
CA GLU A 152 -23.48 11.26 6.76
C GLU A 152 -23.28 12.73 7.12
N VAL A 153 -24.25 13.60 6.83
CA VAL A 153 -24.20 15.02 7.23
C VAL A 153 -24.05 15.17 8.74
N ARG A 154 -24.89 14.48 9.54
CA ARG A 154 -24.77 14.49 11.01
C ARG A 154 -23.38 14.02 11.46
N LYS A 155 -22.89 12.91 10.90
CA LYS A 155 -21.57 12.35 11.24
C LYS A 155 -20.46 13.35 10.96
N GLU A 156 -20.47 13.99 9.80
CA GLU A 156 -19.43 14.93 9.39
C GLU A 156 -19.44 16.23 10.19
N MET A 157 -20.62 16.69 10.63
CA MET A 157 -20.73 17.80 11.58
C MET A 157 -20.13 17.48 12.96
N THR A 158 -20.18 16.21 13.40
CA THR A 158 -19.98 15.87 14.82
C THR A 158 -18.68 15.11 15.11
N VAL A 159 -18.14 14.37 14.15
CA VAL A 159 -16.84 13.70 14.29
C VAL A 159 -15.76 14.76 14.54
N LYS A 160 -15.02 14.61 15.64
CA LYS A 160 -14.01 15.58 16.12
C LYS A 160 -14.58 16.99 16.27
N CYS A 161 -15.86 17.12 16.63
CA CYS A 161 -16.54 18.41 16.76
C CYS A 161 -16.43 19.24 15.46
N GLY A 162 -16.50 18.57 14.31
CA GLY A 162 -16.42 19.20 12.98
C GLY A 162 -15.04 19.78 12.61
N GLN A 163 -14.00 19.53 13.41
CA GLN A 163 -12.63 20.00 13.15
C GLN A 163 -11.89 19.10 12.15
N LYS A 164 -12.49 18.86 10.98
CA LYS A 164 -11.86 18.18 9.85
C LYS A 164 -11.88 19.12 8.66
N CYS A 165 -10.77 19.20 7.94
CA CYS A 165 -10.69 19.93 6.66
C CYS A 165 -11.70 19.40 5.63
N THR A 166 -12.07 18.12 5.74
CA THR A 166 -13.06 17.43 4.90
C THR A 166 -14.48 17.42 5.46
N ALA A 167 -14.79 18.12 6.55
CA ALA A 167 -16.16 18.13 7.09
C ALA A 167 -17.14 18.85 6.17
N ILE A 168 -18.39 18.39 6.10
CA ILE A 168 -19.46 19.01 5.29
C ILE A 168 -19.80 20.39 5.87
N ARG A 169 -19.64 21.44 5.07
CA ARG A 169 -19.97 22.83 5.45
C ARG A 169 -21.24 23.32 4.78
N ARG A 170 -21.56 22.81 3.60
CA ARG A 170 -22.72 23.21 2.79
C ARG A 170 -23.55 21.99 2.43
N ILE A 171 -24.83 22.05 2.74
CA ILE A 171 -25.80 20.96 2.53
C ILE A 171 -26.76 21.49 1.45
N ILE A 172 -26.71 20.91 0.25
CA ILE A 172 -27.40 21.41 -0.93
C ILE A 172 -28.48 20.40 -1.30
N VAL A 173 -29.76 20.79 -1.25
CA VAL A 173 -30.89 19.85 -1.37
C VAL A 173 -31.97 20.40 -2.30
N PRO A 174 -32.79 19.55 -2.94
CA PRO A 174 -33.91 20.02 -3.75
C PRO A 174 -34.83 20.91 -2.91
N GLU A 175 -35.31 22.02 -3.47
CA GLU A 175 -36.18 22.98 -2.76
C GLU A 175 -37.39 22.30 -2.11
N LYS A 176 -37.97 21.30 -2.78
CA LYS A 176 -39.08 20.48 -2.27
C LYS A 176 -38.79 19.65 -1.01
N PHE A 177 -37.52 19.39 -0.68
CA PHE A 177 -37.10 18.56 0.47
C PHE A 177 -36.40 19.37 1.57
N ILE A 178 -36.34 20.69 1.46
CA ILE A 178 -35.60 21.56 2.39
C ILE A 178 -36.09 21.39 3.85
N GLU A 179 -37.40 21.32 4.05
CA GLU A 179 -38.01 21.18 5.37
C GLU A 179 -37.82 19.77 5.93
N ASP A 180 -38.00 18.74 5.10
CA ASP A 180 -37.78 17.34 5.48
C ASP A 180 -36.35 17.11 5.98
N VAL A 181 -35.37 17.66 5.27
CA VAL A 181 -33.96 17.58 5.63
C VAL A 181 -33.69 18.35 6.92
N GLN A 182 -34.21 19.58 7.05
CA GLN A 182 -34.03 20.38 8.27
C GLN A 182 -34.56 19.65 9.51
N ILE A 183 -35.78 19.11 9.43
CA ILE A 183 -36.42 18.39 10.55
C ILE A 183 -35.65 17.11 10.87
N SER A 184 -35.32 16.31 9.86
CA SER A 184 -34.64 15.03 10.04
C SER A 184 -33.22 15.20 10.58
N LEU A 185 -32.48 16.17 10.04
CA LEU A 185 -31.13 16.49 10.52
C LEU A 185 -31.15 17.07 11.93
N GLY A 186 -32.10 17.96 12.25
CA GLY A 186 -32.28 18.49 13.60
C GLY A 186 -32.52 17.36 14.63
N LYS A 187 -33.46 16.45 14.34
CA LYS A 187 -33.70 15.25 15.17
C LYS A 187 -32.48 14.34 15.29
N ALA A 188 -31.67 14.25 14.23
CA ALA A 188 -30.46 13.44 14.22
C ALA A 188 -29.33 14.08 15.06
N LEU A 189 -29.22 15.40 15.05
CA LEU A 189 -28.27 16.18 15.85
C LEU A 189 -28.66 16.22 17.34
N ASP A 190 -29.95 16.25 17.66
CA ASP A 190 -30.45 16.27 19.05
C ASP A 190 -30.03 15.03 19.86
N LYS A 191 -29.79 13.92 19.16
CA LYS A 191 -29.30 12.66 19.74
C LYS A 191 -27.80 12.66 20.07
N VAL A 192 -27.07 13.73 19.74
CA VAL A 192 -25.61 13.81 19.90
C VAL A 192 -25.28 14.40 21.26
N THR A 193 -24.91 13.53 22.19
CA THR A 193 -24.48 13.88 23.53
C THR A 193 -23.09 14.50 23.52
N ILE A 194 -22.94 15.64 24.22
CA ILE A 194 -21.72 16.43 24.29
C ILE A 194 -21.16 16.34 25.70
N GLY A 195 -19.85 16.18 25.89
CA GLY A 195 -19.30 16.11 27.25
C GLY A 195 -17.88 15.59 27.36
N ASP A 196 -17.55 15.05 28.54
CA ASP A 196 -16.25 14.44 28.81
C ASP A 196 -16.07 13.16 27.93
N PRO A 197 -15.06 13.12 27.04
CA PRO A 197 -14.82 11.96 26.18
C PRO A 197 -14.47 10.67 26.94
N LYS A 198 -14.21 10.71 28.25
CA LYS A 198 -14.02 9.51 29.09
C LYS A 198 -15.33 8.75 29.36
N LEU A 199 -16.48 9.40 29.16
CA LEU A 199 -17.79 8.81 29.42
C LEU A 199 -18.33 8.09 28.16
N LYS A 200 -18.85 6.87 28.35
CA LYS A 200 -19.28 6.00 27.24
C LYS A 200 -20.50 6.54 26.50
N GLU A 201 -21.33 7.33 27.15
CA GLU A 201 -22.54 7.92 26.61
C GLU A 201 -22.26 9.15 25.75
N VAL A 202 -21.09 9.79 25.87
CA VAL A 202 -20.72 10.99 25.10
C VAL A 202 -20.40 10.60 23.66
N ARG A 203 -20.91 11.39 22.70
CA ARG A 203 -20.73 11.16 21.26
C ARG A 203 -19.90 12.26 20.60
N MET A 204 -19.85 13.45 21.19
CA MET A 204 -19.04 14.57 20.71
C MET A 204 -18.27 15.22 21.88
N GLY A 205 -16.95 15.40 21.69
CA GLY A 205 -16.10 16.09 22.67
C GLY A 205 -16.07 17.60 22.47
N SER A 206 -14.97 18.24 22.86
CA SER A 206 -14.74 19.68 22.69
C SER A 206 -14.02 20.03 21.38
N LEU A 207 -14.01 21.33 21.07
CA LEU A 207 -12.99 21.90 20.18
C LEU A 207 -11.60 21.85 20.85
N ILE A 208 -10.56 22.16 20.08
CA ILE A 208 -9.15 22.08 20.54
C ILE A 208 -8.83 23.13 21.62
N SER A 209 -9.48 24.30 21.59
CA SER A 209 -9.21 25.40 22.51
C SER A 209 -10.40 26.35 22.63
N LYS A 210 -10.43 27.16 23.70
CA LYS A 210 -11.42 28.24 23.86
C LYS A 210 -11.29 29.32 22.79
N GLN A 211 -10.09 29.61 22.34
CA GLN A 211 -9.87 30.52 21.22
C GLN A 211 -10.59 30.01 19.96
N GLN A 212 -10.52 28.69 19.69
CA GLN A 212 -11.23 28.10 18.56
C GLN A 212 -12.76 28.24 18.70
N VAL A 213 -13.30 28.15 19.92
CA VAL A 213 -14.74 28.42 20.17
C VAL A 213 -15.11 29.84 19.74
N GLU A 214 -14.33 30.83 20.15
CA GLU A 214 -14.59 32.24 19.80
C GLU A 214 -14.44 32.51 18.29
N GLU A 215 -13.46 31.88 17.63
CA GLU A 215 -13.30 31.97 16.18
C GLU A 215 -14.49 31.34 15.43
N VAL A 216 -14.97 30.18 15.89
CA VAL A 216 -16.16 29.54 15.33
C VAL A 216 -17.40 30.41 15.55
N LYS A 217 -17.61 30.95 16.74
CA LYS A 217 -18.73 31.88 17.04
C LYS A 217 -18.70 33.10 16.12
N LYS A 218 -17.53 33.69 15.91
CA LYS A 218 -17.36 34.82 14.98
C LYS A 218 -17.75 34.44 13.56
N SER A 219 -17.28 33.30 13.06
CA SER A 219 -17.67 32.80 11.74
C SER A 219 -19.17 32.54 11.63
N VAL A 220 -19.80 31.95 12.65
CA VAL A 220 -21.26 31.75 12.66
C VAL A 220 -21.99 33.09 12.59
N ASN A 221 -21.57 34.09 13.37
CA ASN A 221 -22.19 35.42 13.35
C ASN A 221 -22.04 36.12 11.98
N ASP A 222 -20.93 35.90 11.28
CA ASP A 222 -20.75 36.41 9.92
C ASP A 222 -21.68 35.71 8.92
N ILE A 223 -21.80 34.39 8.99
CA ILE A 223 -22.71 33.61 8.14
C ILE A 223 -24.18 33.96 8.45
N ALA A 224 -24.51 34.21 9.71
CA ALA A 224 -25.86 34.53 10.18
C ALA A 224 -26.40 35.89 9.66
N LYS A 225 -25.56 36.70 9.00
CA LYS A 225 -26.00 37.89 8.26
C LYS A 225 -26.81 37.54 7.02
N GLU A 226 -26.62 36.34 6.45
CA GLU A 226 -27.26 35.86 5.22
C GLU A 226 -28.06 34.55 5.43
N ALA A 227 -27.94 33.91 6.60
CA ALA A 227 -28.57 32.65 6.92
C ALA A 227 -29.19 32.68 8.33
N LYS A 228 -30.20 31.86 8.58
CA LYS A 228 -30.85 31.74 9.89
C LYS A 228 -30.34 30.50 10.63
N ILE A 229 -30.05 30.63 11.91
CA ILE A 229 -29.79 29.44 12.76
C ILE A 229 -31.13 28.71 12.94
N VAL A 230 -31.21 27.48 12.46
CA VAL A 230 -32.41 26.62 12.53
C VAL A 230 -32.27 25.46 13.51
N TYR A 231 -31.05 25.20 14.00
CA TYR A 231 -30.77 24.26 15.08
C TYR A 231 -29.52 24.71 15.87
N GLY A 232 -29.54 24.49 17.18
CA GLY A 232 -28.43 24.78 18.09
C GLY A 232 -28.43 26.19 18.67
N SER A 233 -27.45 26.49 19.52
CA SER A 233 -27.27 27.79 20.17
C SER A 233 -25.79 28.14 20.35
N LEU A 234 -25.45 29.42 20.19
CA LEU A 234 -24.11 29.94 20.48
C LEU A 234 -23.87 30.20 21.98
N ASP A 235 -24.94 30.35 22.75
CA ASP A 235 -24.89 30.80 24.15
C ASP A 235 -25.20 29.68 25.14
N LYS A 236 -26.00 28.70 24.71
CA LYS A 236 -26.44 27.59 25.56
C LYS A 236 -25.80 26.28 25.10
N ILE A 237 -25.16 25.60 26.03
CA ILE A 237 -24.66 24.26 25.82
C ILE A 237 -24.82 23.45 27.11
N GLU A 238 -25.36 22.25 26.94
CA GLU A 238 -25.46 21.24 27.98
C GLU A 238 -24.37 20.20 27.75
N THR A 239 -23.68 19.81 28.83
CA THR A 239 -22.59 18.85 28.78
C THR A 239 -22.75 17.78 29.83
N ILE A 240 -22.43 16.54 29.47
CA ILE A 240 -22.41 15.39 30.38
C ILE A 240 -21.01 15.25 30.97
N GLY A 241 -20.92 15.24 32.30
CA GLY A 241 -19.65 15.00 33.02
C GLY A 241 -18.59 16.09 32.87
N ALA A 242 -18.92 17.25 32.31
CA ALA A 242 -17.99 18.36 32.12
C ALA A 242 -18.66 19.70 32.44
N ASP A 243 -17.86 20.69 32.86
CA ASP A 243 -18.31 22.07 33.05
C ASP A 243 -18.25 22.82 31.71
N PRO A 244 -19.41 23.28 31.17
CA PRO A 244 -19.47 23.92 29.86
C PRO A 244 -18.69 25.24 29.79
N LYS A 245 -18.49 25.94 30.92
CA LYS A 245 -17.74 27.20 30.98
C LYS A 245 -16.23 26.97 31.07
N LYS A 246 -15.80 25.84 31.61
CA LYS A 246 -14.37 25.49 31.72
C LYS A 246 -13.83 24.82 30.46
N GLY A 247 -14.64 24.02 29.76
CA GLY A 247 -14.24 23.37 28.51
C GLY A 247 -14.35 24.27 27.27
N ALA A 248 -13.87 23.74 26.14
CA ALA A 248 -13.96 24.36 24.82
C ALA A 248 -15.14 23.77 24.02
N PHE A 249 -16.33 23.74 24.62
CA PHE A 249 -17.49 23.11 24.03
C PHE A 249 -18.30 24.09 23.16
N ILE A 250 -18.96 23.57 22.13
CA ILE A 250 -19.92 24.30 21.31
C ILE A 250 -21.02 23.35 20.80
N SER A 251 -22.25 23.84 20.70
CA SER A 251 -23.37 23.08 20.14
C SER A 251 -23.13 22.86 18.64
N PRO A 252 -23.60 21.75 18.04
CA PRO A 252 -23.79 21.71 16.60
C PRO A 252 -24.72 22.85 16.19
N ILE A 253 -24.36 23.58 15.13
CA ILE A 253 -25.14 24.70 14.59
C ILE A 253 -25.52 24.37 13.15
N LEU A 254 -26.81 24.32 12.87
CA LEU A 254 -27.33 24.25 11.50
C LEU A 254 -27.88 25.62 11.13
N LEU A 255 -27.32 26.22 10.08
CA LEU A 255 -27.88 27.42 9.45
C LEU A 255 -28.72 27.03 8.23
N ARG A 256 -29.62 27.91 7.80
CA ARG A 256 -30.39 27.79 6.56
C ARG A 256 -30.34 29.10 5.78
N ALA A 257 -29.99 29.02 4.50
CA ALA A 257 -29.99 30.15 3.58
C ALA A 257 -31.01 29.87 2.47
N ASP A 258 -32.12 30.61 2.44
CA ASP A 258 -33.22 30.40 1.49
C ASP A 258 -32.89 30.89 0.06
N HIS A 259 -31.93 31.80 -0.09
CA HIS A 259 -31.51 32.38 -1.38
C HIS A 259 -30.00 32.25 -1.61
N PRO A 260 -29.46 31.01 -1.69
CA PRO A 260 -28.04 30.76 -1.58
C PRO A 260 -27.22 31.28 -2.77
N ILE A 261 -27.82 31.50 -3.94
CA ILE A 261 -27.12 31.99 -5.13
C ILE A 261 -26.64 33.45 -4.98
N ASN A 262 -27.34 34.24 -4.16
CA ASN A 262 -27.04 35.66 -3.94
C ASN A 262 -26.16 35.90 -2.70
N GLY A 263 -25.93 34.87 -1.89
CA GLY A 263 -25.15 34.96 -0.67
C GLY A 263 -23.65 34.96 -0.96
N SER A 264 -22.89 35.78 -0.23
CA SER A 264 -21.42 35.79 -0.31
C SER A 264 -20.82 35.10 0.92
N ALA A 265 -21.25 35.47 2.12
CA ALA A 265 -20.69 34.95 3.37
C ALA A 265 -20.82 33.42 3.48
N ILE A 266 -21.94 32.83 3.08
CA ILE A 266 -22.19 31.38 3.12
C ILE A 266 -21.24 30.56 2.21
N HIS A 267 -20.67 31.19 1.19
CA HIS A 267 -19.74 30.58 0.24
C HIS A 267 -18.30 31.04 0.44
N GLU A 268 -18.02 31.90 1.41
CA GLU A 268 -16.66 32.44 1.68
C GLU A 268 -16.16 32.20 3.09
N ARG A 269 -17.06 32.15 4.08
CA ARG A 269 -16.70 32.03 5.49
C ARG A 269 -16.81 30.60 5.96
N GLU A 270 -15.69 30.03 6.40
CA GLU A 270 -15.69 28.74 7.10
C GLU A 270 -15.81 28.94 8.62
N ALA A 271 -16.70 28.16 9.23
CA ALA A 271 -16.76 27.95 10.67
C ALA A 271 -16.16 26.56 10.97
N PHE A 272 -14.88 26.52 11.36
CA PHE A 272 -14.12 25.28 11.57
C PHE A 272 -14.49 24.60 12.91
N GLY A 273 -15.71 24.08 12.95
CA GLY A 273 -16.36 23.43 14.09
C GLY A 273 -17.60 22.65 13.63
N PRO A 274 -18.55 22.33 14.52
CA PRO A 274 -19.71 21.51 14.17
C PRO A 274 -20.83 22.35 13.51
N VAL A 275 -20.49 23.01 12.41
CA VAL A 275 -21.34 24.01 11.74
C VAL A 275 -21.51 23.68 10.26
N SER A 276 -22.75 23.72 9.78
CA SER A 276 -23.09 23.60 8.37
C SER A 276 -24.27 24.49 7.99
N THR A 277 -24.38 24.85 6.72
CA THR A 277 -25.48 25.65 6.16
C THR A 277 -26.28 24.83 5.15
N LEU A 278 -27.59 24.76 5.35
CA LEU A 278 -28.57 24.14 4.47
C LEU A 278 -29.05 25.13 3.40
N MET A 279 -29.10 24.67 2.15
CA MET A 279 -29.32 25.48 0.95
C MET A 279 -30.24 24.73 -0.03
N PRO A 280 -31.31 25.35 -0.55
CA PRO A 280 -32.13 24.77 -1.60
C PRO A 280 -31.49 24.93 -2.99
N TYR A 281 -31.84 24.04 -3.92
CA TYR A 281 -31.58 24.17 -5.37
C TYR A 281 -32.84 23.76 -6.17
N LYS A 282 -32.98 24.26 -7.39
CA LYS A 282 -34.13 24.00 -8.29
C LYS A 282 -33.91 22.84 -9.24
N ASN A 283 -32.69 22.71 -9.76
CA ASN A 283 -32.26 21.63 -10.64
C ASN A 283 -30.79 21.28 -10.41
N LEU A 284 -30.34 20.17 -10.98
CA LEU A 284 -28.97 19.68 -10.81
C LEU A 284 -27.88 20.68 -11.28
N GLU A 285 -28.15 21.47 -12.32
CA GLU A 285 -27.25 22.53 -12.79
C GLU A 285 -27.01 23.58 -11.69
N GLU A 286 -28.06 24.03 -11.01
CA GLU A 286 -27.93 24.95 -9.87
C GLU A 286 -27.21 24.28 -8.69
N ALA A 287 -27.44 22.98 -8.44
CA ALA A 287 -26.70 22.25 -7.40
C ALA A 287 -25.18 22.21 -7.69
N VAL A 288 -24.80 22.01 -8.95
CA VAL A 288 -23.41 22.08 -9.41
C VAL A 288 -22.86 23.50 -9.23
N GLN A 289 -23.59 24.52 -9.67
CA GLN A 289 -23.18 25.92 -9.54
C GLN A 289 -22.94 26.27 -8.06
N LEU A 290 -23.89 25.93 -7.18
CA LEU A 290 -23.76 26.14 -5.74
C LEU A 290 -22.55 25.40 -5.19
N ALA A 291 -22.31 24.13 -5.56
CA ALA A 291 -21.11 23.41 -5.13
C ALA A 291 -19.81 24.14 -5.54
N GLN A 292 -19.75 24.66 -6.77
CA GLN A 292 -18.60 25.39 -7.31
C GLN A 292 -18.39 26.77 -6.64
N MET A 293 -19.43 27.42 -6.12
CA MET A 293 -19.32 28.71 -5.41
C MET A 293 -18.44 28.64 -4.15
N GLY A 294 -18.09 27.45 -3.66
CA GLY A 294 -17.04 27.27 -2.65
C GLY A 294 -15.63 27.68 -3.12
N LYS A 295 -15.46 27.99 -4.40
CA LYS A 295 -14.20 28.43 -5.05
C LYS A 295 -13.08 27.39 -4.95
N GLY A 296 -13.45 26.11 -5.04
CA GLY A 296 -12.55 24.96 -4.93
C GLY A 296 -12.52 24.36 -3.52
N SER A 297 -12.89 23.10 -3.41
CA SER A 297 -13.03 22.36 -2.15
C SER A 297 -12.23 21.06 -2.15
N LEU A 298 -11.95 20.52 -0.96
CA LEU A 298 -11.25 19.24 -0.81
C LEU A 298 -12.15 18.09 -1.25
N VAL A 299 -13.42 18.12 -0.85
CA VAL A 299 -14.36 17.05 -1.14
C VAL A 299 -15.79 17.56 -1.35
N SER A 300 -16.54 16.89 -2.21
CA SER A 300 -18.00 16.90 -2.15
C SER A 300 -18.60 15.50 -2.10
N SER A 301 -19.91 15.41 -1.86
CA SER A 301 -20.68 14.18 -1.99
C SER A 301 -22.03 14.42 -2.65
N ILE A 302 -22.60 13.38 -3.25
CA ILE A 302 -24.00 13.36 -3.71
C ILE A 302 -24.67 12.06 -3.27
N ALA A 303 -25.85 12.14 -2.66
CA ALA A 303 -26.67 10.97 -2.31
C ALA A 303 -27.77 10.76 -3.35
N THR A 304 -27.70 9.68 -4.11
CA THR A 304 -28.62 9.34 -5.21
C THR A 304 -28.50 7.85 -5.55
N PHE A 305 -29.57 7.23 -6.04
CA PHE A 305 -29.54 5.88 -6.60
C PHE A 305 -29.73 5.88 -8.13
N ASP A 306 -29.64 7.06 -8.76
CA ASP A 306 -29.67 7.23 -10.21
C ASP A 306 -28.26 7.53 -10.75
N ASP A 307 -27.73 6.61 -11.55
CA ASP A 307 -26.40 6.73 -12.16
C ASP A 307 -26.29 7.92 -13.13
N ALA A 308 -27.39 8.36 -13.74
CA ALA A 308 -27.39 9.55 -14.61
C ALA A 308 -27.21 10.82 -13.78
N ILE A 309 -27.94 10.95 -12.66
CA ILE A 309 -27.78 12.07 -11.71
C ILE A 309 -26.37 12.07 -11.14
N ALA A 310 -25.86 10.91 -10.71
CA ALA A 310 -24.51 10.77 -10.19
C ALA A 310 -23.46 11.21 -11.23
N LYS A 311 -23.55 10.72 -12.46
CA LYS A 311 -22.65 11.07 -13.56
C LYS A 311 -22.69 12.58 -13.86
N GLU A 312 -23.88 13.14 -14.00
CA GLU A 312 -24.06 14.55 -14.36
C GLU A 312 -23.49 15.48 -13.28
N TYR A 313 -23.74 15.21 -12.01
CA TYR A 313 -23.12 15.98 -10.92
C TYR A 313 -21.61 15.81 -10.90
N VAL A 314 -21.10 14.58 -10.92
CA VAL A 314 -19.66 14.29 -10.78
C VAL A 314 -18.87 14.95 -11.90
N VAL A 315 -19.28 14.77 -13.15
CA VAL A 315 -18.55 15.32 -14.31
C VAL A 315 -18.50 16.84 -14.27
N ASN A 316 -19.61 17.51 -13.92
CA ASN A 316 -19.68 18.97 -13.95
C ASN A 316 -19.11 19.63 -12.68
N ALA A 317 -19.09 18.94 -11.53
CA ALA A 317 -18.56 19.47 -10.28
C ALA A 317 -17.06 19.17 -10.04
N ALA A 318 -16.49 18.15 -10.68
CA ALA A 318 -15.13 17.65 -10.39
C ALA A 318 -14.01 18.69 -10.58
N SER A 319 -14.18 19.65 -11.50
CA SER A 319 -13.21 20.73 -11.70
C SER A 319 -12.94 21.59 -10.45
N HIS A 320 -13.84 21.54 -9.46
CA HIS A 320 -13.76 22.31 -8.22
C HIS A 320 -13.57 21.43 -6.97
N HIS A 321 -13.38 20.11 -7.11
CA HIS A 321 -13.30 19.19 -5.97
C HIS A 321 -12.18 18.18 -6.18
N GLY A 322 -11.26 18.02 -5.22
CA GLY A 322 -10.22 16.99 -5.33
C GLY A 322 -10.74 15.56 -5.14
N ARG A 323 -11.91 15.41 -4.50
CA ARG A 323 -12.61 14.12 -4.35
C ARG A 323 -14.12 14.31 -4.37
N ILE A 324 -14.84 13.39 -4.98
CA ILE A 324 -16.31 13.31 -4.91
C ILE A 324 -16.72 11.93 -4.42
N LEU A 325 -17.62 11.86 -3.44
CA LEU A 325 -18.23 10.62 -2.95
C LEU A 325 -19.68 10.49 -3.42
N VAL A 326 -19.99 9.48 -4.22
CA VAL A 326 -21.39 9.12 -4.55
C VAL A 326 -21.91 8.17 -3.48
N ILE A 327 -22.97 8.57 -2.77
CA ILE A 327 -23.56 7.84 -1.65
C ILE A 327 -24.83 7.15 -2.12
N ASN A 328 -24.90 5.83 -1.97
CA ASN A 328 -26.10 5.05 -2.23
C ASN A 328 -26.18 3.81 -1.33
N ARG A 329 -27.31 3.11 -1.36
CA ARG A 329 -27.55 1.91 -0.52
C ARG A 329 -26.58 0.74 -0.77
N GLU A 330 -25.97 0.64 -1.95
CA GLU A 330 -25.08 -0.47 -2.30
C GLU A 330 -23.68 -0.26 -1.72
N MET A 331 -23.13 0.96 -1.84
CA MET A 331 -21.80 1.31 -1.29
C MET A 331 -21.80 1.52 0.23
N ALA A 332 -22.96 1.80 0.84
CA ALA A 332 -23.05 2.25 2.23
C ALA A 332 -22.46 1.30 3.28
N LYS A 333 -22.45 -0.02 3.02
CA LYS A 333 -21.93 -1.03 3.95
C LYS A 333 -20.41 -1.02 4.04
N GLU A 334 -19.73 -0.61 2.98
CA GLU A 334 -18.27 -0.65 2.83
C GLU A 334 -17.65 0.76 2.75
N SER A 335 -18.48 1.79 2.69
CA SER A 335 -18.06 3.18 2.59
C SER A 335 -17.22 3.63 3.79
N THR A 336 -16.09 4.27 3.49
CA THR A 336 -15.22 4.91 4.47
C THR A 336 -15.73 6.29 4.89
N GLY A 337 -16.73 6.82 4.17
CA GLY A 337 -17.39 8.09 4.42
C GLY A 337 -16.75 9.30 3.75
N HIS A 338 -17.45 10.42 3.81
CA HIS A 338 -17.09 11.69 3.21
C HIS A 338 -15.78 12.24 3.78
N GLY A 339 -15.64 12.25 5.10
CA GLY A 339 -14.52 12.92 5.77
C GLY A 339 -13.32 12.05 6.09
N SER A 340 -13.14 10.90 5.42
CA SER A 340 -12.03 9.97 5.63
C SER A 340 -11.13 9.90 4.38
N PRO A 341 -10.04 10.68 4.31
CA PRO A 341 -9.07 10.58 3.21
C PRO A 341 -8.42 9.19 3.17
N LEU A 342 -8.36 8.57 1.99
CA LEU A 342 -7.72 7.27 1.79
C LEU A 342 -6.33 7.43 1.18
N PRO A 343 -5.31 6.69 1.64
CA PRO A 343 -3.92 6.88 1.20
C PRO A 343 -3.71 6.61 -0.29
N SER A 344 -4.57 5.82 -0.91
CA SER A 344 -4.55 5.53 -2.35
C SER A 344 -5.28 6.57 -3.21
N LEU A 345 -6.09 7.44 -2.61
CA LEU A 345 -6.86 8.48 -3.30
C LEU A 345 -6.24 9.86 -3.05
N VAL A 346 -6.42 10.77 -3.99
CA VAL A 346 -5.91 12.15 -3.85
C VAL A 346 -6.62 12.83 -2.68
N HIS A 347 -5.84 13.48 -1.82
CA HIS A 347 -6.32 14.42 -0.81
C HIS A 347 -5.78 15.81 -1.17
N GLY A 348 -6.66 16.77 -1.40
CA GLY A 348 -6.30 18.06 -1.95
C GLY A 348 -7.48 18.66 -2.69
N GLY A 349 -7.28 19.83 -3.29
CA GLY A 349 -8.35 20.49 -4.03
C GLY A 349 -7.91 21.82 -4.64
N PRO A 350 -8.57 22.28 -5.72
CA PRO A 350 -8.20 23.51 -6.39
C PRO A 350 -8.59 24.75 -5.57
N GLY A 351 -8.11 25.93 -6.02
CA GLY A 351 -8.59 27.22 -5.54
C GLY A 351 -8.40 27.42 -4.03
N ARG A 352 -9.50 27.62 -3.30
CA ARG A 352 -9.50 27.90 -1.85
C ARG A 352 -8.85 26.79 -1.04
N ALA A 353 -9.10 25.53 -1.41
CA ALA A 353 -8.51 24.36 -0.75
C ALA A 353 -6.98 24.28 -0.88
N GLY A 354 -6.37 25.15 -1.71
CA GLY A 354 -4.94 25.44 -1.72
C GLY A 354 -4.22 25.08 -3.02
N GLY A 355 -4.85 24.27 -3.87
CA GLY A 355 -4.31 23.81 -5.16
C GLY A 355 -3.30 22.68 -5.05
N GLY A 356 -3.01 22.20 -3.83
CA GLY A 356 -2.12 21.07 -3.58
C GLY A 356 -2.80 19.72 -3.78
N GLU A 357 -1.97 18.70 -3.99
CA GLU A 357 -2.33 17.29 -3.92
C GLU A 357 -1.40 16.59 -2.91
N GLU A 358 -1.99 15.71 -2.10
CA GLU A 358 -1.35 14.85 -1.11
C GLU A 358 -1.93 13.43 -1.25
N MET A 359 -1.29 12.44 -0.62
CA MET A 359 -1.69 11.02 -0.71
C MET A 359 -1.70 10.49 -2.17
N GLY A 360 -2.80 9.91 -2.65
CA GLY A 360 -2.92 9.45 -4.05
C GLY A 360 -2.00 8.30 -4.44
N GLY A 361 -1.53 7.52 -3.47
CA GLY A 361 -0.57 6.42 -3.63
C GLY A 361 0.72 6.91 -4.28
N MET A 362 1.04 6.39 -5.47
CA MET A 362 2.24 6.77 -6.21
C MET A 362 2.23 8.24 -6.67
N ARG A 363 1.09 8.95 -6.64
CA ARG A 363 1.05 10.39 -6.95
C ARG A 363 1.76 11.21 -5.88
N GLY A 364 1.45 10.95 -4.60
CA GLY A 364 2.06 11.63 -3.46
C GLY A 364 3.57 11.46 -3.37
N ILE A 365 4.06 10.24 -3.66
CA ILE A 365 5.50 9.93 -3.69
C ILE A 365 6.22 10.80 -4.72
N LYS A 366 5.61 11.04 -5.90
CA LYS A 366 6.24 11.79 -6.99
C LYS A 366 6.52 13.26 -6.65
N HIS A 367 5.87 13.86 -5.66
CA HIS A 367 6.18 15.24 -5.24
C HIS A 367 7.60 15.37 -4.66
N TYR A 368 8.14 14.28 -4.13
CA TYR A 368 9.46 14.21 -3.50
C TYR A 368 10.54 13.66 -4.43
N LEU A 369 10.17 13.35 -5.69
CA LEU A 369 11.10 12.88 -6.72
C LEU A 369 11.35 13.97 -7.76
N GLN A 370 12.55 14.00 -8.33
CA GLN A 370 12.86 14.78 -9.52
C GLN A 370 12.63 13.93 -10.77
N ARG A 371 11.70 14.35 -11.64
CA ARG A 371 11.51 13.72 -12.95
C ARG A 371 12.52 14.26 -13.96
N THR A 372 13.18 13.36 -14.68
CA THR A 372 14.19 13.70 -15.68
C THR A 372 13.96 12.87 -16.95
N ALA A 373 13.84 13.53 -18.09
CA ALA A 373 13.86 12.85 -19.39
C ALA A 373 15.32 12.56 -19.77
N VAL A 374 15.65 11.29 -19.94
CA VAL A 374 16.97 10.83 -20.38
C VAL A 374 16.84 10.35 -21.82
N GLN A 375 17.75 10.80 -22.68
CA GLN A 375 17.78 10.43 -24.09
C GLN A 375 19.09 9.71 -24.39
N GLY A 376 19.04 8.70 -25.27
CA GLY A 376 20.22 7.94 -25.62
C GLY A 376 19.92 6.72 -26.46
N THR A 377 20.91 5.83 -26.57
CA THR A 377 20.72 4.54 -27.22
C THR A 377 19.93 3.60 -26.30
N PRO A 378 19.17 2.62 -26.84
CA PRO A 378 18.50 1.62 -26.02
C PRO A 378 19.43 0.88 -25.06
N THR A 379 20.67 0.63 -25.49
CA THR A 379 21.69 -0.03 -24.65
C THR A 379 22.06 0.85 -23.45
N THR A 380 22.40 2.12 -23.69
CA THR A 380 22.73 3.04 -22.60
C THR A 380 21.56 3.27 -21.66
N LEU A 381 20.33 3.37 -22.17
CA LEU A 381 19.15 3.51 -21.31
C LEU A 381 18.86 2.22 -20.53
N THR A 382 19.19 1.04 -21.05
CA THR A 382 19.11 -0.22 -20.30
C THR A 382 20.01 -0.18 -19.07
N GLU A 383 21.27 0.22 -19.25
CA GLU A 383 22.23 0.36 -18.13
C GLU A 383 21.77 1.41 -17.11
N ILE A 384 21.29 2.57 -17.57
CA ILE A 384 20.83 3.65 -16.68
C ILE A 384 19.61 3.24 -15.85
N THR A 385 18.66 2.52 -16.46
CA THR A 385 17.37 2.21 -15.83
C THR A 385 17.35 0.86 -15.12
N GLY A 386 18.29 -0.04 -15.42
CA GLY A 386 18.20 -1.45 -15.03
C GLY A 386 17.01 -2.17 -15.69
N ILE A 387 16.47 -1.62 -16.79
CA ILE A 387 15.33 -2.16 -17.52
C ILE A 387 15.73 -2.28 -18.99
N TYR A 388 15.75 -3.52 -19.51
CA TYR A 388 16.06 -3.79 -20.91
C TYR A 388 15.09 -3.05 -21.83
N GLN A 389 15.69 -2.34 -22.79
CA GLN A 389 14.96 -1.65 -23.84
C GLN A 389 15.02 -2.48 -25.14
N PRO A 390 13.93 -2.55 -25.93
CA PRO A 390 13.98 -3.17 -27.25
C PRO A 390 15.11 -2.59 -28.12
N ASN A 391 15.78 -3.43 -28.91
CA ASN A 391 16.97 -3.09 -29.70
C ASN A 391 18.24 -2.74 -28.88
N ALA A 392 18.24 -2.91 -27.56
CA ALA A 392 19.46 -2.86 -26.78
C ALA A 392 20.34 -4.09 -27.04
N LYS A 393 21.65 -3.92 -26.86
CA LYS A 393 22.57 -5.07 -26.76
C LYS A 393 22.15 -5.95 -25.59
N TYR A 394 22.35 -7.25 -25.73
CA TYR A 394 22.02 -8.26 -24.74
C TYR A 394 23.21 -9.21 -24.56
N THR A 395 23.23 -9.93 -23.44
CA THR A 395 24.25 -10.93 -23.13
C THR A 395 23.62 -12.31 -23.23
N GLU A 396 24.22 -13.19 -24.02
CA GLU A 396 23.75 -14.58 -24.15
C GLU A 396 23.98 -15.34 -22.83
N ALA A 397 22.95 -16.04 -22.38
CA ALA A 397 23.00 -16.80 -21.13
C ALA A 397 23.82 -18.10 -21.30
N GLU A 398 24.77 -18.36 -20.39
CA GLU A 398 25.61 -19.58 -20.44
C GLU A 398 24.82 -20.90 -20.29
N GLN A 399 23.65 -20.81 -19.67
CA GLN A 399 22.69 -21.90 -19.54
C GLN A 399 21.26 -21.33 -19.64
N HIS A 400 20.27 -22.21 -19.74
CA HIS A 400 18.87 -21.82 -19.85
C HIS A 400 18.46 -20.81 -18.75
N PRO A 401 17.89 -19.63 -19.09
CA PRO A 401 17.66 -18.56 -18.12
C PRO A 401 16.82 -18.95 -16.89
N PHE A 402 15.85 -19.85 -17.05
CA PHE A 402 15.02 -20.36 -15.95
C PHE A 402 15.74 -21.29 -14.95
N LYS A 403 17.02 -21.60 -15.17
CA LYS A 403 17.85 -22.33 -14.20
C LYS A 403 18.52 -21.42 -13.17
N TYR A 404 18.56 -20.11 -13.42
CA TYR A 404 19.19 -19.15 -12.52
C TYR A 404 18.25 -18.77 -11.37
N HIS A 405 18.85 -18.52 -10.21
CA HIS A 405 18.15 -17.87 -9.11
C HIS A 405 18.01 -16.37 -9.41
N TRP A 406 17.12 -15.70 -8.68
CA TRP A 406 16.77 -14.31 -8.94
C TRP A 406 18.01 -13.37 -8.96
N GLU A 407 18.98 -13.58 -8.08
CA GLU A 407 20.22 -12.79 -7.97
C GLU A 407 21.12 -12.88 -9.21
N ASP A 408 21.21 -14.05 -9.83
CA ASP A 408 22.09 -14.31 -10.99
C ASP A 408 21.54 -13.76 -12.30
N ILE A 409 20.23 -13.50 -12.35
CA ILE A 409 19.58 -12.94 -13.53
C ILE A 409 19.87 -11.44 -13.59
N GLN A 410 20.23 -10.95 -14.78
CA GLN A 410 20.50 -9.54 -15.03
C GLN A 410 19.64 -9.04 -16.20
N PRO A 411 19.14 -7.79 -16.17
CA PRO A 411 18.52 -7.16 -17.33
C PRO A 411 19.41 -7.29 -18.56
N GLY A 412 18.83 -7.71 -19.70
CA GLY A 412 19.58 -7.99 -20.92
C GLY A 412 20.17 -9.40 -21.01
N MET A 413 20.10 -10.26 -19.99
CA MET A 413 20.39 -11.69 -20.13
C MET A 413 19.39 -12.32 -21.10
N SER A 414 19.86 -12.99 -22.15
CA SER A 414 19.01 -13.46 -23.25
C SER A 414 19.32 -14.88 -23.69
N MET A 415 18.32 -15.56 -24.23
CA MET A 415 18.45 -16.85 -24.88
C MET A 415 17.65 -16.85 -26.19
N LYS A 416 18.26 -17.33 -27.27
CA LYS A 416 17.59 -17.65 -28.53
C LYS A 416 17.16 -19.11 -28.53
N THR A 417 15.90 -19.40 -28.80
CA THR A 417 15.39 -20.77 -28.87
C THR A 417 15.78 -21.45 -30.18
N HIS A 418 15.58 -22.76 -30.24
CA HIS A 418 15.51 -23.47 -31.52
C HIS A 418 14.25 -23.04 -32.31
N LYS A 419 14.22 -23.38 -33.60
CA LYS A 419 13.12 -23.06 -34.51
C LYS A 419 12.03 -24.15 -34.49
N ARG A 420 10.78 -23.77 -34.73
CA ARG A 420 9.67 -24.70 -34.97
C ARG A 420 8.78 -24.19 -36.11
N THR A 421 8.35 -25.11 -36.97
CA THR A 421 7.50 -24.82 -38.13
C THR A 421 6.04 -25.07 -37.75
N ILE A 422 5.18 -24.09 -38.05
CA ILE A 422 3.74 -24.18 -37.86
C ILE A 422 3.14 -24.99 -39.00
N THR A 423 2.41 -26.05 -38.70
CA THR A 423 1.71 -26.83 -39.73
C THR A 423 0.21 -26.54 -39.76
N ASP A 424 -0.45 -26.87 -40.87
CA ASP A 424 -1.92 -26.84 -40.94
C ASP A 424 -2.57 -27.70 -39.84
N THR A 425 -1.93 -28.82 -39.49
CA THR A 425 -2.41 -29.71 -38.42
C THR A 425 -2.30 -29.05 -37.05
N ASP A 426 -1.24 -28.29 -36.78
CA ASP A 426 -1.12 -27.52 -35.53
C ASP A 426 -2.25 -26.51 -35.39
N ILE A 427 -2.54 -25.75 -36.46
CA ILE A 427 -3.61 -24.74 -36.48
C ILE A 427 -4.97 -25.39 -36.21
N ILE A 428 -5.29 -26.49 -36.88
CA ILE A 428 -6.55 -27.22 -36.69
C ILE A 428 -6.64 -27.82 -35.27
N ASN A 429 -5.56 -28.45 -34.79
CA ASN A 429 -5.53 -29.04 -33.45
C ASN A 429 -5.73 -27.98 -32.37
N PHE A 430 -5.04 -26.83 -32.50
CA PHE A 430 -5.22 -25.73 -31.57
C PHE A 430 -6.64 -25.21 -31.60
N ALA A 431 -7.22 -25.00 -32.79
CA ALA A 431 -8.62 -24.58 -32.94
C ALA A 431 -9.59 -25.55 -32.25
N ASN A 432 -9.37 -26.86 -32.37
CA ASN A 432 -10.20 -27.88 -31.74
C ASN A 432 -10.05 -27.92 -30.22
N VAL A 433 -8.84 -27.74 -29.69
CA VAL A 433 -8.57 -27.75 -28.24
C VAL A 433 -9.07 -26.48 -27.57
N THR A 434 -8.88 -25.32 -28.19
CA THR A 434 -9.30 -24.02 -27.62
C THR A 434 -10.73 -23.65 -27.95
N TRP A 435 -11.33 -24.35 -28.92
CA TRP A 435 -12.62 -24.02 -29.52
C TRP A 435 -12.64 -22.68 -30.29
N ASP A 436 -11.45 -22.11 -30.57
CA ASP A 436 -11.33 -20.93 -31.40
C ASP A 436 -11.35 -21.30 -32.88
N HIS A 437 -12.56 -21.48 -33.42
CA HIS A 437 -12.79 -21.73 -34.84
C HIS A 437 -12.98 -20.44 -35.65
N PHE A 438 -12.37 -19.32 -35.25
CA PHE A 438 -12.42 -18.08 -36.02
C PHE A 438 -12.01 -18.28 -37.48
N TYR A 439 -12.78 -17.70 -38.40
CA TYR A 439 -12.72 -18.03 -39.83
C TYR A 439 -11.32 -17.92 -40.44
N ALA A 440 -10.51 -16.97 -39.99
CA ALA A 440 -9.15 -16.77 -40.49
C ALA A 440 -8.23 -17.99 -40.26
N HIS A 441 -8.54 -18.82 -39.27
CA HIS A 441 -7.79 -20.02 -38.90
C HIS A 441 -8.38 -21.30 -39.47
N THR A 442 -9.69 -21.34 -39.71
CA THR A 442 -10.44 -22.58 -39.98
C THR A 442 -11.06 -22.63 -41.37
N ASP A 443 -11.47 -21.49 -41.93
CA ASP A 443 -12.20 -21.39 -43.19
C ASP A 443 -11.47 -20.52 -44.23
N ILE A 444 -10.75 -21.18 -45.13
CA ILE A 444 -10.01 -20.54 -46.23
C ILE A 444 -10.91 -19.90 -47.29
N THR A 445 -12.21 -20.23 -47.32
CA THR A 445 -13.16 -19.68 -48.29
C THR A 445 -13.70 -18.31 -47.88
N SER A 446 -13.60 -17.97 -46.59
CA SER A 446 -14.11 -16.72 -46.02
C SER A 446 -13.03 -15.64 -45.83
N LEU A 447 -11.90 -15.72 -46.54
CA LEU A 447 -10.81 -14.75 -46.41
C LEU A 447 -10.99 -13.50 -47.30
N GLU A 448 -11.93 -13.52 -48.25
CA GLU A 448 -12.22 -12.38 -49.12
C GLU A 448 -12.67 -11.15 -48.30
N GLY A 449 -12.07 -9.98 -48.59
CA GLY A 449 -12.32 -8.75 -47.83
C GLY A 449 -11.59 -8.66 -46.49
N SER A 450 -10.85 -9.69 -46.08
CA SER A 450 -9.98 -9.66 -44.89
C SER A 450 -8.54 -9.24 -45.24
N ILE A 451 -7.72 -8.99 -44.21
CA ILE A 451 -6.28 -8.73 -44.35
C ILE A 451 -5.45 -10.02 -44.58
N PHE A 452 -6.06 -11.20 -44.43
CA PHE A 452 -5.37 -12.49 -44.45
C PHE A 452 -5.40 -13.09 -45.85
N LYS A 453 -4.26 -13.61 -46.28
CA LYS A 453 -4.11 -14.17 -47.64
C LYS A 453 -4.29 -15.68 -47.70
N LYS A 454 -4.11 -16.36 -46.58
CA LYS A 454 -4.16 -17.81 -46.40
C LYS A 454 -4.63 -18.12 -44.98
N ARG A 455 -4.83 -19.41 -44.67
CA ARG A 455 -5.05 -19.89 -43.31
C ARG A 455 -3.92 -19.38 -42.40
N THR A 456 -4.26 -18.53 -41.45
CA THR A 456 -3.29 -17.96 -40.49
C THR A 456 -3.31 -18.77 -39.20
N ALA A 457 -2.19 -18.85 -38.51
CA ALA A 457 -2.10 -19.40 -37.16
C ALA A 457 -2.79 -18.47 -36.14
N HIS A 458 -3.33 -19.05 -35.07
CA HIS A 458 -3.89 -18.28 -33.95
C HIS A 458 -2.80 -17.49 -33.24
N GLY A 459 -3.06 -16.24 -32.87
CA GLY A 459 -2.12 -15.49 -32.03
C GLY A 459 -1.81 -16.21 -30.71
N TYR A 460 -2.84 -16.78 -30.07
CA TYR A 460 -2.66 -17.57 -28.85
C TYR A 460 -1.85 -18.85 -29.08
N PHE A 461 -1.94 -19.45 -30.27
CA PHE A 461 -1.09 -20.58 -30.63
C PHE A 461 0.37 -20.15 -30.74
N ILE A 462 0.66 -19.02 -31.41
CA ILE A 462 2.01 -18.47 -31.54
C ILE A 462 2.67 -18.23 -30.17
N ILE A 463 1.93 -17.67 -29.21
CA ILE A 463 2.45 -17.47 -27.83
C ILE A 463 2.62 -18.81 -27.09
N SER A 464 1.69 -19.74 -27.25
CA SER A 464 1.77 -21.07 -26.62
C SER A 464 2.96 -21.86 -27.16
N GLU A 465 3.19 -21.78 -28.46
CA GLU A 465 4.33 -22.39 -29.14
C GLU A 465 5.65 -21.74 -28.70
N ALA A 466 5.71 -20.40 -28.65
CA ALA A 466 6.88 -19.70 -28.13
C ALA A 466 7.18 -20.11 -26.68
N ALA A 467 6.16 -20.20 -25.81
CA ALA A 467 6.34 -20.70 -24.45
C ALA A 467 6.86 -22.13 -24.42
N GLY A 468 6.36 -23.02 -25.27
CA GLY A 468 6.90 -24.37 -25.44
C GLY A 468 8.38 -24.40 -25.85
N LEU A 469 8.86 -23.37 -26.56
CA LEU A 469 10.26 -23.24 -26.98
C LEU A 469 11.19 -22.70 -25.88
N PHE A 470 10.73 -21.76 -25.05
CA PHE A 470 11.59 -21.08 -24.06
C PHE A 470 11.38 -21.50 -22.60
N VAL A 471 10.36 -22.30 -22.28
CA VAL A 471 10.12 -22.76 -20.90
C VAL A 471 11.01 -23.98 -20.59
N TYR A 472 11.72 -23.91 -19.47
CA TYR A 472 12.51 -25.04 -18.98
C TYR A 472 11.60 -26.12 -18.35
N PRO A 473 11.67 -27.39 -18.77
CA PRO A 473 10.73 -28.41 -18.33
C PRO A 473 11.03 -29.03 -16.96
N ASN A 474 12.28 -28.96 -16.47
CA ASN A 474 12.65 -29.58 -15.20
C ASN A 474 12.48 -28.60 -14.02
N LYS A 475 12.36 -29.15 -12.81
CA LYS A 475 12.33 -28.36 -11.56
C LYS A 475 13.56 -27.45 -11.47
N GLY A 476 13.34 -26.18 -11.20
CA GLY A 476 14.37 -25.15 -11.05
C GLY A 476 13.90 -24.00 -10.16
N PRO A 477 14.63 -22.87 -10.12
CA PRO A 477 14.29 -21.72 -9.28
C PRO A 477 13.02 -20.99 -9.71
N VAL A 478 12.54 -21.19 -10.94
CA VAL A 478 11.25 -20.66 -11.38
C VAL A 478 10.11 -21.39 -10.65
N SER A 479 9.38 -20.66 -9.81
CA SER A 479 8.23 -21.19 -9.06
C SER A 479 6.96 -21.17 -9.91
N ALA A 480 6.71 -20.08 -10.65
CA ALA A 480 5.48 -19.91 -11.42
C ALA A 480 5.67 -18.91 -12.57
N ASN A 481 5.14 -19.26 -13.75
CA ASN A 481 4.84 -18.31 -14.81
C ASN A 481 3.35 -17.92 -14.68
N TYR A 482 3.07 -16.77 -14.06
CA TYR A 482 1.72 -16.47 -13.58
C TYR A 482 1.05 -15.31 -14.33
N GLY A 483 1.78 -14.61 -15.21
CA GLY A 483 1.22 -13.45 -15.90
C GLY A 483 1.84 -13.18 -17.27
N LEU A 484 1.06 -12.49 -18.09
CA LEU A 484 1.44 -12.02 -19.42
C LEU A 484 1.02 -10.56 -19.56
N GLU A 485 1.96 -9.69 -19.91
CA GLU A 485 1.75 -8.25 -20.12
C GLU A 485 2.13 -7.86 -21.56
N GLU A 486 1.59 -6.75 -22.06
CA GLU A 486 2.01 -6.10 -23.32
C GLU A 486 2.05 -7.02 -24.56
N CYS A 487 1.22 -8.07 -24.60
CA CYS A 487 1.16 -9.00 -25.73
C CYS A 487 0.62 -8.32 -26.99
N ARG A 488 1.38 -8.38 -28.09
CA ARG A 488 1.01 -7.81 -29.39
C ARG A 488 1.42 -8.74 -30.53
N PHE A 489 0.52 -8.92 -31.49
CA PHE A 489 0.75 -9.60 -32.76
C PHE A 489 0.93 -8.53 -33.84
N LEU A 490 2.12 -8.46 -34.43
CA LEU A 490 2.49 -7.41 -35.37
C LEU A 490 2.18 -7.80 -36.81
N ARG A 491 2.24 -9.09 -37.13
CA ARG A 491 1.93 -9.64 -38.44
C ARG A 491 1.38 -11.07 -38.33
N PRO A 492 0.54 -11.50 -39.29
CA PRO A 492 0.05 -12.87 -39.33
C PRO A 492 1.18 -13.84 -39.67
N LEU A 493 1.09 -15.06 -39.12
CA LEU A 493 1.85 -16.21 -39.57
C LEU A 493 0.91 -17.19 -40.24
N TYR A 494 1.36 -17.79 -41.33
CA TYR A 494 0.63 -18.76 -42.09
C TYR A 494 1.17 -20.16 -41.84
N HIS A 495 0.43 -21.15 -42.31
CA HIS A 495 0.93 -22.52 -42.35
C HIS A 495 2.27 -22.60 -43.10
N ASN A 496 3.15 -23.47 -42.63
CA ASN A 496 4.55 -23.66 -43.03
C ASN A 496 5.51 -22.50 -42.68
N ASP A 497 5.04 -21.44 -42.03
CA ASP A 497 5.95 -20.44 -41.47
C ASP A 497 6.72 -21.06 -40.29
N THR A 498 7.98 -20.66 -40.15
CA THR A 498 8.87 -21.14 -39.09
C THR A 498 9.19 -20.00 -38.14
N ILE A 499 9.06 -20.24 -36.85
CA ILE A 499 9.36 -19.25 -35.81
C ILE A 499 10.49 -19.67 -34.90
N TYR A 500 11.08 -18.69 -34.23
CA TYR A 500 11.82 -18.87 -32.99
C TYR A 500 11.51 -17.74 -32.01
N ALA A 501 11.80 -17.95 -30.73
CA ALA A 501 11.68 -16.93 -29.72
C ALA A 501 13.07 -16.47 -29.25
N ARG A 502 13.18 -15.20 -28.88
CA ARG A 502 14.26 -14.67 -28.04
C ARG A 502 13.65 -14.25 -26.71
N LEU A 503 14.13 -14.84 -25.63
CA LEU A 503 13.69 -14.55 -24.28
C LEU A 503 14.78 -13.74 -23.56
N THR A 504 14.51 -12.47 -23.28
CA THR A 504 15.47 -11.56 -22.63
C THR A 504 14.92 -11.09 -21.28
N CYS A 505 15.73 -11.10 -20.23
CA CYS A 505 15.34 -10.53 -18.94
C CYS A 505 15.10 -9.02 -19.12
N LYS A 506 13.86 -8.59 -18.98
CA LYS A 506 13.44 -7.19 -19.12
C LYS A 506 13.74 -6.40 -17.86
N GLN A 507 13.27 -6.90 -16.73
CA GLN A 507 13.31 -6.20 -15.45
C GLN A 507 13.21 -7.20 -14.32
N LYS A 508 13.93 -6.93 -13.24
CA LYS A 508 13.76 -7.59 -11.96
C LYS A 508 12.97 -6.70 -11.03
N ILE A 509 11.97 -7.25 -10.38
CA ILE A 509 11.20 -6.58 -9.33
C ILE A 509 11.40 -7.39 -8.07
N ASP A 510 11.98 -6.74 -7.06
CA ASP A 510 12.10 -7.36 -5.76
C ASP A 510 10.72 -7.49 -5.11
N ARG A 511 10.51 -8.60 -4.39
CA ARG A 511 9.29 -8.92 -3.68
C ARG A 511 9.65 -9.43 -2.30
N ASP A 512 9.10 -8.77 -1.30
CA ASP A 512 9.07 -9.31 0.05
C ASP A 512 7.91 -10.28 0.19
N VAL A 513 8.17 -11.41 0.85
CA VAL A 513 7.21 -12.49 1.05
C VAL A 513 7.02 -12.69 2.55
N ALA A 514 5.80 -12.48 3.03
CA ALA A 514 5.40 -12.68 4.42
C ALA A 514 4.51 -13.92 4.62
N SER A 515 4.23 -14.67 3.54
CA SER A 515 3.48 -15.93 3.52
C SER A 515 4.40 -17.15 3.66
N ALA A 516 3.82 -18.34 3.74
CA ALA A 516 4.52 -19.64 3.72
C ALA A 516 5.10 -19.99 2.33
N GLU A 517 5.96 -19.12 1.84
CA GLU A 517 6.58 -19.18 0.51
C GLU A 517 8.06 -18.83 0.64
N HIS A 518 8.92 -19.49 -0.15
CA HIS A 518 10.32 -19.11 -0.19
C HIS A 518 10.50 -17.68 -0.72
N PRO A 519 11.49 -16.93 -0.19
CA PRO A 519 11.89 -15.66 -0.75
C PRO A 519 12.05 -15.77 -2.25
N SER A 520 11.33 -14.92 -2.97
CA SER A 520 11.28 -14.92 -4.43
C SER A 520 11.13 -13.49 -4.91
N GLY A 521 11.67 -13.20 -6.09
CA GLY A 521 11.42 -11.96 -6.81
C GLY A 521 10.65 -12.24 -8.10
N ILE A 522 10.16 -11.17 -8.73
CA ILE A 522 9.54 -11.27 -10.04
C ILE A 522 10.61 -10.93 -11.09
N VAL A 523 10.69 -11.75 -12.12
CA VAL A 523 11.46 -11.46 -13.34
C VAL A 523 10.47 -11.29 -14.47
N LYS A 524 10.51 -10.10 -15.09
CA LYS A 524 9.80 -9.82 -16.33
C LYS A 524 10.69 -10.25 -17.48
N TRP A 525 10.25 -11.20 -18.29
CA TRP A 525 10.96 -11.63 -19.49
C TRP A 525 10.30 -11.02 -20.72
N PHE A 526 11.08 -10.28 -21.51
CA PHE A 526 10.66 -9.82 -22.82
C PHE A 526 10.86 -10.94 -23.84
N ALA A 527 9.75 -11.51 -24.31
CA ALA A 527 9.72 -12.50 -25.35
C ALA A 527 9.47 -11.81 -26.69
N GLU A 528 10.43 -11.96 -27.60
CA GLU A 528 10.33 -11.53 -28.99
C GLU A 528 10.23 -12.77 -29.87
N ILE A 529 9.18 -12.85 -30.69
CA ILE A 529 8.97 -13.97 -31.61
C ILE A 529 9.31 -13.49 -33.01
N PHE A 530 10.21 -14.20 -33.68
CA PHE A 530 10.67 -13.89 -35.04
C PHE A 530 10.33 -15.04 -35.99
N ASP A 531 10.25 -14.74 -37.28
CA ASP A 531 10.18 -15.78 -38.33
C ASP A 531 11.57 -16.26 -38.76
N ALA A 532 11.62 -16.98 -39.88
CA ALA A 532 12.85 -17.50 -40.46
C ALA A 532 13.77 -16.41 -41.03
N GLU A 533 13.20 -15.26 -41.41
CA GLU A 533 13.83 -14.08 -42.00
C GLU A 533 14.24 -13.02 -40.95
N ASP A 534 14.14 -13.34 -39.66
CA ASP A 534 14.43 -12.44 -38.52
C ASP A 534 13.51 -11.19 -38.46
N GLU A 535 12.34 -11.24 -39.09
CA GLU A 535 11.32 -10.21 -38.91
C GLU A 535 10.55 -10.44 -37.61
N LEU A 536 10.14 -9.37 -36.90
CA LEU A 536 9.41 -9.52 -35.64
C LEU A 536 7.94 -9.85 -35.91
N VAL A 537 7.45 -10.96 -35.36
CA VAL A 537 6.05 -11.43 -35.47
C VAL A 537 5.20 -10.93 -34.33
N ALA A 538 5.68 -11.16 -33.11
CA ALA A 538 4.92 -10.93 -31.90
C ALA A 538 5.87 -10.60 -30.75
N VAL A 539 5.35 -9.88 -29.77
CA VAL A 539 6.05 -9.58 -28.52
C VAL A 539 5.14 -9.83 -27.34
N ALA A 540 5.71 -10.25 -26.22
CA ALA A 540 5.02 -10.32 -24.95
C ALA A 540 6.00 -10.13 -23.79
N THR A 541 5.50 -9.69 -22.63
CA THR A 541 6.26 -9.71 -21.38
C THR A 541 5.70 -10.81 -20.48
N VAL A 542 6.49 -11.85 -20.22
CA VAL A 542 6.13 -12.95 -19.33
C VAL A 542 6.55 -12.61 -17.89
N LEU A 543 5.64 -12.77 -16.94
CA LEU A 543 5.90 -12.55 -15.52
C LEU A 543 6.20 -13.88 -14.84
N THR A 544 7.42 -14.00 -14.33
CA THR A 544 7.90 -15.22 -13.70
C THR A 544 8.30 -14.94 -12.26
N MET A 545 7.78 -15.73 -11.33
CA MET A 545 8.23 -15.76 -9.94
C MET A 545 9.46 -16.67 -9.85
N VAL A 546 10.58 -16.12 -9.40
CA VAL A 546 11.87 -16.82 -9.31
C VAL A 546 12.36 -16.79 -7.87
N GLN A 547 12.71 -17.95 -7.33
CA GLN A 547 13.27 -18.08 -6.00
C GLN A 547 14.61 -17.35 -5.89
N LYS A 548 14.79 -16.66 -4.76
CA LYS A 548 16.05 -16.08 -4.34
C LYS A 548 16.98 -17.17 -3.82
N LYS A 549 18.29 -16.96 -3.97
CA LYS A 549 19.29 -17.84 -3.40
C LYS A 549 19.18 -17.89 -1.89
N GLN A 550 19.38 -19.09 -1.36
CA GLN A 550 19.48 -19.34 0.07
C GLN A 550 20.96 -19.39 0.44
N GLU A 551 21.53 -18.24 0.81
CA GLU A 551 22.96 -18.12 1.20
C GLU A 551 23.16 -17.98 2.71
N THR A 552 22.08 -17.68 3.45
CA THR A 552 22.13 -17.38 4.90
C THR A 552 22.40 -18.58 5.80
N PHE A 553 22.02 -19.76 5.36
CA PHE A 553 22.04 -20.99 6.16
C PHE A 553 22.84 -22.03 5.42
N ILE A 554 23.79 -22.65 6.10
CA ILE A 554 24.49 -23.81 5.58
C ILE A 554 23.52 -24.98 5.59
N GLU A 555 23.48 -25.75 4.52
CA GLU A 555 22.65 -26.94 4.43
C GLU A 555 23.14 -28.01 5.42
N MET A 556 22.25 -28.49 6.29
CA MET A 556 22.58 -29.41 7.39
C MET A 556 22.37 -30.87 6.98
N THR A 557 23.19 -31.33 6.04
CA THR A 557 23.23 -32.75 5.66
C THR A 557 23.75 -33.61 6.81
N GLY A 558 23.50 -34.93 6.77
CA GLY A 558 24.05 -35.86 7.76
C GLY A 558 25.56 -35.71 7.93
N ASP A 559 26.31 -35.64 6.83
CA ASP A 559 27.76 -35.45 6.84
C ASP A 559 28.18 -34.11 7.45
N ARG A 560 27.47 -33.02 7.13
CA ARG A 560 27.78 -31.70 7.69
C ARG A 560 27.56 -31.66 9.19
N ILE A 561 26.47 -32.26 9.67
CA ILE A 561 26.18 -32.36 11.11
C ILE A 561 27.28 -33.15 11.81
N GLN A 562 27.69 -34.31 11.25
CA GLN A 562 28.79 -35.11 11.80
C GLN A 562 30.12 -34.33 11.84
N GLU A 563 30.42 -33.54 10.81
CA GLU A 563 31.59 -32.68 10.79
C GLU A 563 31.57 -31.65 11.93
N CYS A 564 30.43 -31.00 12.15
CA CYS A 564 30.26 -30.03 13.24
C CYS A 564 30.41 -30.69 14.62
N LEU A 565 29.78 -31.85 14.82
CA LEU A 565 29.85 -32.59 16.07
C LEU A 565 31.28 -33.05 16.40
N ARG A 566 32.10 -33.42 15.41
CA ARG A 566 33.52 -33.77 15.64
C ARG A 566 34.39 -32.59 16.11
N LYS A 567 33.98 -31.35 15.83
CA LYS A 567 34.68 -30.15 16.30
C LYS A 567 34.27 -29.75 17.72
N LEU A 568 33.14 -30.24 18.21
CA LEU A 568 32.59 -29.90 19.51
C LEU A 568 33.32 -30.67 20.63
N LYS A 569 33.78 -29.95 21.64
CA LYS A 569 34.42 -30.47 22.86
C LYS A 569 33.64 -30.03 24.10
N GLU A 570 33.76 -30.74 25.21
CA GLU A 570 33.09 -30.41 26.48
C GLU A 570 33.37 -28.97 26.96
N ASP A 571 34.60 -28.49 26.76
CA ASP A 571 35.05 -27.14 27.16
C ASP A 571 34.70 -26.04 26.14
N THR A 572 34.01 -26.38 25.04
CA THR A 572 33.62 -25.40 24.01
C THR A 572 32.62 -24.41 24.59
N LYS A 573 32.99 -23.13 24.60
CA LYS A 573 32.14 -22.06 25.12
C LYS A 573 31.27 -21.45 24.02
N PRO A 574 30.00 -21.12 24.32
CA PRO A 574 29.16 -20.41 23.39
C PRO A 574 29.64 -18.95 23.23
N LYS A 575 29.48 -18.40 22.02
CA LYS A 575 29.73 -16.98 21.71
C LYS A 575 28.65 -16.05 22.31
N TRP A 576 27.44 -16.57 22.52
CA TRP A 576 26.29 -15.87 23.14
C TRP A 576 25.40 -16.90 23.85
N GLY A 577 24.53 -16.50 24.78
CA GLY A 577 23.71 -17.41 25.59
C GLY A 577 24.48 -18.13 26.70
N LYS A 578 23.80 -19.07 27.39
CA LYS A 578 24.29 -19.69 28.64
C LYS A 578 24.48 -21.21 28.62
N LEU A 579 24.03 -21.90 27.57
CA LEU A 579 24.11 -23.37 27.51
C LEU A 579 25.57 -23.85 27.42
N SER A 580 25.89 -24.94 28.12
CA SER A 580 27.11 -25.71 27.87
C SER A 580 27.03 -26.47 26.54
N ALA A 581 28.15 -26.99 26.05
CA ALA A 581 28.20 -27.81 24.83
C ALA A 581 27.24 -29.01 24.92
N GLN A 582 27.22 -29.68 26.08
CA GLN A 582 26.33 -30.83 26.31
C GLN A 582 24.86 -30.40 26.40
N GLN A 583 24.54 -29.35 27.15
CA GLN A 583 23.16 -28.83 27.25
C GLN A 583 22.59 -28.42 25.89
N MET A 584 23.42 -27.85 25.00
CA MET A 584 23.01 -27.53 23.63
C MET A 584 22.65 -28.78 22.83
N ILE A 585 23.43 -29.86 22.93
CA ILE A 585 23.14 -31.14 22.25
C ILE A 585 21.87 -31.79 22.81
N GLU A 586 21.70 -31.81 24.13
CA GLU A 586 20.50 -32.34 24.79
C GLU A 586 19.24 -31.54 24.44
N HIS A 587 19.36 -30.21 24.29
CA HIS A 587 18.29 -29.33 23.80
C HIS A 587 17.87 -29.65 22.37
N LEU A 588 18.85 -29.85 21.48
CA LEU A 588 18.54 -30.24 20.11
C LEU A 588 17.91 -31.64 20.02
N GLU A 589 18.38 -32.61 20.83
CA GLU A 589 17.75 -33.94 20.96
C GLU A 589 16.29 -33.79 21.38
N TYR A 590 16.01 -32.99 22.40
CA TYR A 590 14.65 -32.74 22.89
C TYR A 590 13.74 -32.24 21.76
N THR A 591 14.28 -31.38 20.88
CA THR A 591 13.55 -30.87 19.71
C THR A 591 13.24 -31.97 18.69
N TYR A 592 14.14 -32.92 18.46
CA TYR A 592 13.87 -34.07 17.59
C TYR A 592 12.84 -35.04 18.17
N ARG A 593 12.83 -35.25 19.49
CA ARG A 593 11.80 -36.07 20.17
C ARG A 593 10.42 -35.42 20.07
N ILE A 594 10.34 -34.09 20.06
CA ILE A 594 9.11 -33.39 19.70
C ILE A 594 8.75 -33.65 18.22
N ALA A 595 9.71 -33.48 17.31
CA ALA A 595 9.48 -33.62 15.88
C ALA A 595 9.01 -35.03 15.47
N SER A 596 9.53 -36.08 16.11
CA SER A 596 9.15 -37.49 15.89
C SER A 596 7.80 -37.88 16.49
N GLY A 597 7.11 -36.96 17.18
CA GLY A 597 5.84 -37.22 17.85
C GLY A 597 5.97 -37.95 19.19
N GLU A 598 7.19 -38.23 19.67
CA GLU A 598 7.42 -38.85 20.99
C GLU A 598 6.95 -37.92 22.13
N LEU A 599 7.21 -36.62 21.99
CA LEU A 599 6.79 -35.59 22.93
C LEU A 599 5.77 -34.66 22.27
N GLN A 600 4.49 -34.73 22.69
CA GLN A 600 3.39 -33.94 22.12
C GLN A 600 2.44 -33.34 23.18
N ASP A 601 2.63 -33.71 24.45
CA ASP A 601 1.80 -33.26 25.57
C ASP A 601 2.32 -31.91 26.12
N PHE A 602 2.11 -30.85 25.35
CA PHE A 602 2.38 -29.46 25.73
C PHE A 602 1.50 -28.48 24.94
N GLU A 603 1.42 -27.24 25.42
CA GLU A 603 0.70 -26.16 24.77
C GLU A 603 1.61 -25.31 23.86
N VAL A 604 1.04 -24.78 22.78
CA VAL A 604 1.72 -23.83 21.90
C VAL A 604 1.76 -22.47 22.60
N THR A 605 2.95 -21.91 22.81
CA THR A 605 3.10 -20.65 23.57
C THR A 605 2.81 -19.41 22.74
N THR A 606 2.88 -19.53 21.41
CA THR A 606 2.61 -18.43 20.49
C THR A 606 1.09 -18.19 20.39
N PRO A 607 0.58 -16.97 20.66
CA PRO A 607 -0.84 -16.69 20.54
C PRO A 607 -1.37 -16.90 19.12
N ASP A 608 -2.55 -17.52 18.98
CA ASP A 608 -3.20 -17.85 17.70
C ASP A 608 -3.22 -16.66 16.72
N LYS A 609 -3.46 -15.44 17.21
CA LYS A 609 -3.51 -14.21 16.41
C LYS A 609 -2.22 -13.88 15.64
N ILE A 610 -1.07 -14.41 16.06
CA ILE A 610 0.23 -14.22 15.39
C ILE A 610 0.88 -15.54 14.97
N LEU A 611 0.26 -16.68 15.28
CA LEU A 611 0.85 -18.01 15.04
C LEU A 611 1.24 -18.21 13.58
N GLU A 612 0.35 -17.86 12.64
CA GLU A 612 0.62 -17.96 11.21
C GLU A 612 1.81 -17.08 10.79
N LYS A 613 1.89 -15.84 11.28
CA LYS A 613 3.01 -14.92 10.98
C LYS A 613 4.34 -15.46 11.50
N VAL A 614 4.33 -16.01 12.72
CA VAL A 614 5.50 -16.63 13.34
C VAL A 614 5.90 -17.89 12.56
N LYS A 615 4.94 -18.74 12.19
CA LYS A 615 5.16 -19.93 11.37
C LYS A 615 5.77 -19.60 10.00
N ASN A 616 5.30 -18.54 9.33
CA ASN A 616 5.86 -18.10 8.05
C ASN A 616 7.35 -17.70 8.13
N THR A 617 7.86 -17.38 9.32
CA THR A 617 9.30 -17.10 9.50
C THR A 617 10.20 -18.30 9.23
N LEU A 618 9.66 -19.54 9.23
CA LEU A 618 10.40 -20.73 8.83
C LEU A 618 10.85 -20.67 7.37
N TYR A 619 10.07 -20.02 6.50
CA TYR A 619 10.33 -19.95 5.06
C TYR A 619 11.33 -18.88 4.68
N ASN A 620 11.44 -17.81 5.48
CA ASN A 620 12.32 -16.68 5.16
C ASN A 620 13.81 -17.03 5.38
N TYR A 621 14.70 -16.22 4.80
CA TYR A 621 16.15 -16.36 4.97
C TYR A 621 16.69 -15.43 6.07
N ARG A 622 15.93 -15.23 7.17
CA ARG A 622 16.39 -14.47 8.34
C ARG A 622 16.82 -15.40 9.46
N GLU A 623 17.98 -15.13 10.03
CA GLU A 623 18.52 -15.87 11.19
C GLU A 623 17.57 -15.78 12.39
N MET A 624 17.61 -16.80 13.26
CA MET A 624 16.91 -16.75 14.53
C MET A 624 17.54 -15.68 15.44
N PRO A 625 16.75 -14.90 16.19
CA PRO A 625 17.27 -13.89 17.10
C PRO A 625 18.25 -14.49 18.12
N GLN A 626 19.32 -13.76 18.44
CA GLN A 626 20.23 -14.10 19.53
C GLN A 626 19.56 -13.81 20.88
N GLU A 627 19.98 -14.52 21.93
CA GLU A 627 19.48 -14.36 23.31
C GLU A 627 17.96 -14.59 23.46
N HIS A 628 17.34 -15.30 22.52
CA HIS A 628 15.95 -15.72 22.65
C HIS A 628 15.83 -16.91 23.62
N MET A 629 14.99 -16.77 24.64
CA MET A 629 14.74 -17.83 25.62
C MET A 629 13.82 -18.90 25.02
N PHE A 630 14.23 -20.17 25.11
CA PHE A 630 13.40 -21.30 24.69
C PHE A 630 12.15 -21.40 25.58
N PRO A 631 10.92 -21.41 25.02
CA PRO A 631 9.71 -21.36 25.85
C PRO A 631 9.51 -22.55 26.80
N LEU A 632 10.01 -23.75 26.45
CA LEU A 632 9.95 -24.94 27.32
C LEU A 632 11.22 -25.14 28.15
N ALA A 633 12.00 -24.09 28.42
CA ALA A 633 13.26 -24.21 29.17
C ALA A 633 13.09 -24.91 30.53
N LYS A 634 11.97 -24.68 31.23
CA LYS A 634 11.68 -25.30 32.53
C LYS A 634 11.24 -26.76 32.40
N GLU A 635 10.37 -27.04 31.44
CA GLU A 635 9.77 -28.36 31.20
C GLU A 635 10.79 -29.34 30.59
N SER A 636 11.67 -28.83 29.72
CA SER A 636 12.82 -29.59 29.18
C SER A 636 13.95 -29.75 30.17
N LYS A 637 13.90 -29.09 31.34
CA LYS A 637 14.98 -29.02 32.32
C LYS A 637 16.32 -28.67 31.66
N ILE A 638 16.31 -27.68 30.75
CA ILE A 638 17.46 -27.35 29.89
C ILE A 638 18.74 -26.97 30.67
N ASP A 639 18.58 -26.59 31.94
CA ASP A 639 19.67 -26.24 32.86
C ASP A 639 20.27 -27.46 33.60
N GLU A 640 19.64 -28.64 33.55
CA GLU A 640 20.12 -29.91 34.14
C GLU A 640 20.75 -30.80 33.06
N LEU A 641 21.87 -31.47 33.34
CA LEU A 641 22.44 -32.47 32.42
C LEU A 641 21.66 -33.79 32.53
N LYS A 642 21.21 -34.30 31.39
CA LYS A 642 20.48 -35.57 31.29
C LYS A 642 21.41 -36.78 31.19
N TYR A 643 22.57 -36.62 30.55
CA TYR A 643 23.54 -37.70 30.36
C TYR A 643 24.83 -37.46 31.14
N ASP A 644 25.61 -38.53 31.32
CA ASP A 644 26.84 -38.49 32.09
C ASP A 644 28.00 -37.80 31.36
N SER A 645 27.97 -37.75 30.02
CA SER A 645 29.02 -37.16 29.18
C SER A 645 28.48 -36.50 27.90
N LEU A 646 29.30 -35.64 27.27
CA LEU A 646 28.99 -35.07 25.96
C LEU A 646 28.93 -36.16 24.88
N GLU A 647 29.81 -37.16 24.93
CA GLU A 647 29.79 -38.29 23.99
C GLU A 647 28.46 -39.05 24.06
N ASP A 648 27.95 -39.32 25.26
CA ASP A 648 26.66 -39.99 25.45
C ASP A 648 25.50 -39.13 24.93
N ALA A 649 25.53 -37.81 25.17
CA ALA A 649 24.54 -36.88 24.64
C ALA A 649 24.54 -36.86 23.10
N ILE A 650 25.72 -36.90 22.46
CA ILE A 650 25.85 -36.94 21.01
C ILE A 650 25.27 -38.25 20.42
N VAL A 651 25.42 -39.38 21.11
CA VAL A 651 24.82 -40.66 20.67
C VAL A 651 23.29 -40.57 20.67
N HIS A 652 22.69 -40.07 21.74
CA HIS A 652 21.24 -39.94 21.85
C HIS A 652 20.67 -38.89 20.89
N PHE A 653 21.37 -37.77 20.68
CA PHE A 653 21.02 -36.78 19.65
C PHE A 653 20.92 -37.41 18.25
N LYS A 654 21.88 -38.27 17.88
CA LYS A 654 21.87 -38.95 16.57
C LYS A 654 20.70 -39.92 16.45
N GLN A 655 20.42 -40.70 17.50
CA GLN A 655 19.29 -41.64 17.54
C GLN A 655 17.95 -40.90 17.44
N ALA A 656 17.78 -39.78 18.17
CA ALA A 656 16.57 -38.97 18.11
C ALA A 656 16.35 -38.37 16.71
N ARG A 657 17.42 -37.89 16.05
CA ARG A 657 17.35 -37.40 14.68
C ARG A 657 16.94 -38.49 13.69
N GLU A 658 17.49 -39.70 13.83
CA GLU A 658 17.13 -40.84 13.00
C GLU A 658 15.65 -41.22 13.19
N ALA A 659 15.16 -41.25 14.43
CA ALA A 659 13.75 -41.48 14.74
C ALA A 659 12.84 -40.42 14.12
N TYR A 660 13.22 -39.13 14.18
CA TYR A 660 12.52 -38.05 13.50
C TYR A 660 12.44 -38.26 11.98
N LEU A 661 13.56 -38.62 11.32
CA LEU A 661 13.58 -38.85 9.88
C LEU A 661 12.72 -40.07 9.48
N ASN A 662 12.81 -41.17 10.24
CA ASN A 662 12.03 -42.39 10.01
C ASN A 662 10.53 -42.14 10.22
N TYR A 663 10.14 -41.38 11.25
CA TYR A 663 8.74 -41.04 11.51
C TYR A 663 8.05 -40.40 10.31
N PHE A 664 8.71 -39.44 9.63
CA PHE A 664 8.17 -38.79 8.43
C PHE A 664 8.42 -39.55 7.11
N ILE A 665 9.13 -40.68 7.15
CA ILE A 665 9.15 -41.67 6.06
C ILE A 665 7.92 -42.56 6.18
N GLU A 666 7.63 -43.05 7.39
CA GLU A 666 6.47 -43.89 7.69
C GLU A 666 5.15 -43.11 7.63
N ASN A 667 5.17 -41.83 7.99
CA ASN A 667 4.00 -40.96 8.09
C ASN A 667 4.19 -39.66 7.26
N PRO A 668 4.15 -39.72 5.91
CA PRO A 668 4.51 -38.58 5.06
C PRO A 668 3.59 -37.35 5.21
N GLU A 669 2.31 -37.58 5.56
CA GLU A 669 1.29 -36.54 5.74
C GLU A 669 1.11 -36.10 7.20
N ALA A 670 1.88 -36.66 8.13
CA ALA A 670 1.75 -36.31 9.54
C ALA A 670 2.09 -34.84 9.80
N LYS A 671 1.48 -34.30 10.84
CA LYS A 671 1.86 -33.02 11.45
C LYS A 671 2.06 -33.25 12.94
N THR A 672 3.14 -32.71 13.49
CA THR A 672 3.44 -32.78 14.92
C THR A 672 3.55 -31.37 15.49
N LYS A 673 3.16 -31.19 16.74
CA LYS A 673 3.19 -29.90 17.43
C LYS A 673 4.62 -29.43 17.62
N ASN A 674 4.82 -28.12 17.45
CA ASN A 674 5.99 -27.37 17.86
C ASN A 674 5.53 -26.23 18.80
N VAL A 675 6.30 -25.99 19.87
CA VAL A 675 5.93 -25.02 20.91
C VAL A 675 5.78 -23.57 20.40
N VAL A 676 6.58 -23.16 19.41
CA VAL A 676 6.57 -21.78 18.87
C VAL A 676 5.75 -21.69 17.58
N PHE A 677 5.84 -22.69 16.71
CA PHE A 677 5.34 -22.60 15.34
C PHE A 677 4.00 -23.35 15.13
N GLY A 678 3.44 -23.97 16.17
CA GLY A 678 2.19 -24.74 16.07
C GLY A 678 2.43 -26.09 15.40
N GLU A 679 1.45 -26.63 14.69
CA GLU A 679 1.62 -27.91 13.99
C GLU A 679 2.49 -27.76 12.74
N LEU A 680 3.52 -28.58 12.62
CA LEU A 680 4.47 -28.58 11.52
C LEU A 680 4.43 -29.89 10.74
N ASN A 681 4.43 -29.80 9.40
CA ASN A 681 4.62 -30.95 8.52
C ASN A 681 6.12 -31.27 8.32
N LYS A 682 6.40 -32.34 7.58
CA LYS A 682 7.78 -32.78 7.26
C LYS A 682 8.68 -31.66 6.73
N TYR A 683 8.18 -30.87 5.79
CA TYR A 683 8.96 -29.81 5.15
C TYR A 683 9.24 -28.65 6.11
N GLU A 684 8.25 -28.26 6.90
CA GLU A 684 8.39 -27.20 7.90
C GLU A 684 9.35 -27.60 9.02
N TRP A 685 9.36 -28.87 9.42
CA TRP A 685 10.36 -29.41 10.35
C TRP A 685 11.77 -29.40 9.75
N TYR A 686 11.92 -29.72 8.47
CA TYR A 686 13.20 -29.59 7.78
C TYR A 686 13.70 -28.12 7.75
N LEU A 687 12.81 -27.15 7.49
CA LEU A 687 13.17 -25.72 7.54
C LEU A 687 13.58 -25.28 8.94
N LEU A 688 12.86 -25.73 9.97
CA LEU A 688 13.18 -25.47 11.36
C LEU A 688 14.51 -26.11 11.75
N GLU A 689 14.74 -27.39 11.44
CA GLU A 689 15.99 -28.10 11.70
C GLU A 689 17.19 -27.31 11.14
N ARG A 690 17.11 -26.90 9.87
CA ARG A 690 18.18 -26.11 9.24
C ARG A 690 18.45 -24.82 10.01
N LYS A 691 17.42 -24.05 10.35
CA LYS A 691 17.56 -22.79 11.10
C LYS A 691 18.11 -23.00 12.50
N HIS A 692 17.59 -24.00 13.20
CA HIS A 692 17.89 -24.28 14.59
C HIS A 692 19.32 -24.79 14.77
N LEU A 693 19.76 -25.71 13.90
CA LEU A 693 21.14 -26.17 13.85
C LEU A 693 22.10 -25.05 13.46
N ASN A 694 21.79 -24.24 12.43
CA ASN A 694 22.64 -23.11 12.07
C ASN A 694 22.78 -22.13 13.25
N HIS A 695 21.70 -21.86 13.99
CA HIS A 695 21.75 -20.98 15.16
C HIS A 695 22.72 -21.51 16.23
N HIS A 696 22.56 -22.76 16.68
CA HIS A 696 23.41 -23.31 17.75
C HIS A 696 24.82 -23.65 17.27
N PHE A 697 25.02 -24.12 16.05
CA PHE A 697 26.37 -24.38 15.56
C PHE A 697 27.16 -23.08 15.36
N LYS A 698 26.52 -21.99 14.93
CA LYS A 698 27.14 -20.66 14.89
C LYS A 698 27.42 -20.13 16.30
N GLN A 699 26.51 -20.39 17.26
CA GLN A 699 26.67 -20.07 18.69
C GLN A 699 27.94 -20.69 19.26
N PHE A 700 28.25 -21.94 18.91
CA PHE A 700 29.45 -22.65 19.38
C PHE A 700 30.65 -22.56 18.41
N GLY A 701 30.56 -21.76 17.35
CA GLY A 701 31.66 -21.56 16.39
C GLY A 701 32.03 -22.80 15.58
N LEU A 702 31.08 -23.72 15.36
CA LEU A 702 31.26 -24.94 14.58
C LEU A 702 31.11 -24.71 13.07
N ILE A 703 30.43 -23.60 12.70
CA ILE A 703 30.23 -23.10 11.34
C ILE A 703 30.57 -21.62 11.20
#